data_AF-A0AA40CAT9-F1
#
_entry.id   AF-A0AA40CAT9-F1
#
_cell.length_a   1.000
_cell.length_b   1.000
_cell.length_c   1.000
_cell.angle_alpha   90.00
_cell.angle_beta   90.00
_cell.angle_gamma   90.00
#
_symmetry.space_group_name_H-M   'P 1'
#
loop_
_entity.id
_entity.type
_entity.pdbx_description
1 polymer ?
#
loop_
_entity_poly.entity_id
_entity_poly.type
_entity_poly.pdbx_seq_one_letter_code
_entity_poly.pdbx_strand_id
1 'polypeptide(L)'
;MGDATFVEPSKEGDLSDKLQRWQPFRSESAGSDIDCLEPYQYRPLTNPARDIRLLRLFPGARGEPIRISIFHATLDDEPKPKRPRTQLTLPELKAKVPPGWRVWETIEGRFIFVDRDPDGHSRTRWECPIEGMDPSLYLASDDDIPSFEPEYEALSYTWGASGDGGKIIVQEGTPERPLLRRLSLQDNLMCALQYLRDVDKPRTFWIDGICIKQADDQEKGHQVHRMSVIYQGAYRVVAWLGPEDEAAGQAMQLLSYIGQQIEILDESYNCPALNPVPNPLRVKFPLSPERLDEIDEFLSNPWFRRLWVVQEIRLANKRAVLQRGNTTISFSLFRRAIMFLDSDVQSSHGLSLLARGTTLSRPLELRPFYRIVSMLRGKRCIDPRDKFYGVLGLVPPGFAALVQPDYSITVGEAYRDIVLSHINHTGRLEQLEYTHQFGRKIDTPSWVPDFSTDHFRQTSCGYQQHSSGVSRCEVRYESPGFLHVVGKRCATVSLVSERFRRDYGSRAIATLNVWYSMVSKLTAHSTGASIPDVFANTIQQGSLQERRQALSITKDRLRRRYIRESFSYCSGWALIQTPDGYIGLGPPDAKEGDVLCVLLGCASPVLLRETSPGGHYQVIGTCYVYGLEDAIALLGPLPEPWQGHLENRLGTRRRLVFHNKETGEYSHDDPRLGELGDWERVDAKMGADDPEVFEFFRHKETEEVMNSDPRMLPDALKARGVELTTFVLG
;
A
#
# COMPACT_ATOMS: atom_id res chain seq x y z
N MET A 1 63.63 -49.61 6.99
CA MET A 1 64.28 -49.02 8.19
C MET A 1 64.19 -47.51 8.07
N GLY A 2 63.76 -46.85 9.15
CA GLY A 2 63.65 -45.38 9.32
C GLY A 2 62.24 -44.87 8.99
N ASP A 3 61.33 -44.71 9.95
CA ASP A 3 61.18 -43.71 11.04
C ASP A 3 60.38 -42.46 10.66
N ALA A 4 59.51 -42.08 11.59
CA ALA A 4 58.35 -41.19 11.46
C ALA A 4 58.67 -39.69 11.52
N THR A 5 57.77 -38.86 10.95
CA THR A 5 57.39 -37.56 11.55
C THR A 5 56.04 -37.07 11.02
N PHE A 6 55.18 -36.66 11.95
CA PHE A 6 53.91 -35.95 11.77
C PHE A 6 54.12 -34.57 11.12
N VAL A 7 53.19 -34.16 10.24
CA VAL A 7 52.99 -32.75 9.84
C VAL A 7 51.49 -32.45 9.89
N GLU A 8 51.10 -31.50 10.74
CA GLU A 8 49.74 -30.95 10.87
C GLU A 8 49.33 -30.14 9.61
N PRO A 9 48.04 -30.05 9.27
CA PRO A 9 47.57 -29.16 8.21
C PRO A 9 47.59 -27.70 8.67
N SER A 10 48.15 -26.85 7.81
CA SER A 10 48.23 -25.40 7.92
C SER A 10 46.87 -24.75 8.20
N LYS A 11 46.84 -23.89 9.22
CA LYS A 11 45.74 -23.01 9.59
C LYS A 11 45.31 -22.09 8.46
N GLU A 12 44.00 -21.92 8.42
CA GLU A 12 43.16 -20.88 7.82
C GLU A 12 43.90 -19.58 7.45
N GLY A 13 43.75 -19.18 6.18
CA GLY A 13 44.10 -17.86 5.70
C GLY A 13 43.17 -16.82 6.31
N ASP A 14 43.75 -16.02 7.20
CA ASP A 14 43.16 -14.89 7.88
C ASP A 14 42.73 -13.80 6.87
N LEU A 15 41.45 -13.45 6.89
CA LEU A 15 40.82 -12.38 6.09
C LEU A 15 41.10 -10.97 6.66
N SER A 16 42.07 -10.84 7.57
CA SER A 16 42.44 -9.57 8.22
C SER A 16 43.26 -8.60 7.35
N ASP A 17 43.73 -9.02 6.16
CA ASP A 17 44.71 -8.25 5.36
C ASP A 17 44.14 -7.29 4.29
N LYS A 18 42.84 -6.94 4.34
CA LYS A 18 42.25 -5.86 3.51
C LYS A 18 41.59 -4.72 4.30
N LEU A 19 41.88 -4.62 5.60
CA LEU A 19 41.57 -3.42 6.38
C LEU A 19 42.72 -2.43 6.24
N GLN A 20 42.57 -1.44 5.35
CA GLN A 20 43.38 -0.22 5.38
C GLN A 20 43.37 0.32 6.82
N ARG A 21 44.52 0.24 7.50
CA ARG A 21 44.74 0.87 8.81
C ARG A 21 44.40 2.36 8.68
N TRP A 22 43.25 2.75 9.21
CA TRP A 22 42.90 4.14 9.42
C TRP A 22 43.90 4.74 10.42
N GLN A 23 44.68 5.72 9.97
CA GLN A 23 45.42 6.59 10.87
C GLN A 23 44.61 7.87 11.09
N PRO A 24 44.41 8.31 12.35
CA PRO A 24 43.75 9.58 12.61
C PRO A 24 44.57 10.72 12.01
N PHE A 25 43.98 11.45 11.06
CA PHE A 25 44.57 12.66 10.51
C PHE A 25 44.59 13.75 11.58
N ARG A 26 45.75 13.95 12.24
CA ARG A 26 46.02 15.13 13.05
C ARG A 26 46.45 16.26 12.12
N SER A 27 45.52 17.14 11.76
CA SER A 27 45.85 18.39 11.08
C SER A 27 45.86 19.51 12.11
N GLU A 28 47.05 20.01 12.43
CA GLU A 28 47.28 21.29 13.10
C GLU A 28 46.88 22.52 12.24
N SER A 29 46.20 22.31 11.09
CA SER A 29 45.76 23.35 10.17
C SER A 29 44.26 23.31 9.84
N ALA A 30 43.41 22.81 10.74
CA ALA A 30 41.96 22.73 10.54
C ALA A 30 41.22 24.04 10.89
N GLY A 31 41.86 25.18 10.63
CA GLY A 31 41.26 26.52 10.63
C GLY A 31 41.07 27.08 9.22
N SER A 32 41.00 26.24 8.19
CA SER A 32 40.52 26.70 6.88
C SER A 32 39.03 26.95 7.01
N ASP A 33 38.64 28.21 6.87
CA ASP A 33 37.25 28.61 6.78
C ASP A 33 36.60 27.78 5.66
N ILE A 34 35.63 26.93 6.03
CA ILE A 34 34.95 26.00 5.10
C ILE A 34 34.36 26.75 3.90
N ASP A 35 34.13 28.04 4.07
CA ASP A 35 33.60 28.97 3.08
C ASP A 35 34.61 29.29 1.96
N CYS A 36 35.91 29.12 2.23
CA CYS A 36 36.96 29.31 1.24
C CYS A 36 37.18 28.08 0.33
N LEU A 37 36.57 26.93 0.63
CA LEU A 37 36.70 25.74 -0.21
C LEU A 37 35.85 25.85 -1.49
N GLU A 38 36.34 25.27 -2.58
CA GLU A 38 35.56 25.17 -3.82
C GLU A 38 34.35 24.23 -3.63
N PRO A 39 33.20 24.52 -4.25
CA PRO A 39 32.04 23.62 -4.21
C PRO A 39 32.36 22.24 -4.80
N TYR A 40 31.83 21.19 -4.18
CA TYR A 40 31.92 19.83 -4.70
C TYR A 40 31.18 19.72 -6.05
N GLN A 41 31.79 19.00 -7.00
CA GLN A 41 31.21 18.74 -8.31
C GLN A 41 30.97 17.24 -8.48
N TYR A 42 29.73 16.88 -8.79
CA TYR A 42 29.34 15.49 -9.03
C TYR A 42 29.99 14.95 -10.31
N ARG A 43 30.64 13.79 -10.20
CA ARG A 43 31.12 13.03 -11.36
C ARG A 43 30.00 12.16 -11.91
N PRO A 44 29.80 12.07 -13.24
CA PRO A 44 28.81 11.17 -13.84
C PRO A 44 29.05 9.72 -13.39
N LEU A 45 27.96 8.98 -13.15
CA LEU A 45 28.04 7.54 -12.88
C LEU A 45 28.55 6.83 -14.15
N THR A 46 29.46 5.86 -13.98
CA THR A 46 30.06 5.13 -15.11
C THR A 46 29.03 4.21 -15.77
N ASN A 47 28.25 3.49 -14.96
CA ASN A 47 27.11 2.70 -15.40
C ASN A 47 25.86 3.12 -14.62
N PRO A 48 25.08 4.11 -15.08
CA PRO A 48 23.89 4.60 -14.37
C PRO A 48 22.85 3.52 -14.04
N ALA A 49 22.84 2.40 -14.78
CA ALA A 49 21.91 1.29 -14.56
C ALA A 49 22.27 0.46 -13.31
N ARG A 50 23.55 0.40 -12.91
CA ARG A 50 24.03 -0.43 -11.78
C ARG A 50 24.78 0.34 -10.70
N ASP A 51 25.44 1.43 -11.06
CA ASP A 51 26.24 2.21 -10.13
C ASP A 51 25.37 3.16 -9.30
N ILE A 52 25.76 3.30 -8.05
CA ILE A 52 25.25 4.28 -7.09
C ILE A 52 26.43 5.07 -6.51
N ARG A 53 26.16 6.24 -5.94
CA ARG A 53 27.13 6.92 -5.07
C ARG A 53 26.89 6.50 -3.63
N LEU A 54 27.96 6.25 -2.91
CA LEU A 54 27.96 6.08 -1.47
C LEU A 54 28.84 7.15 -0.84
N LEU A 55 28.52 7.51 0.40
CA LEU A 55 29.35 8.40 1.19
C LEU A 55 29.94 7.66 2.38
N ARG A 56 31.21 7.91 2.65
CA ARG A 56 31.88 7.51 3.89
C ARG A 56 31.88 8.69 4.85
N LEU A 57 31.12 8.59 5.92
CA LEU A 57 31.09 9.56 7.02
C LEU A 57 32.26 9.27 7.95
N PHE A 58 33.19 10.23 8.09
CA PHE A 58 34.35 10.07 8.95
C PHE A 58 34.00 10.26 10.43
N PRO A 59 34.72 9.59 11.35
CA PRO A 59 34.50 9.77 12.78
C PRO A 59 34.82 11.19 13.27
N GLY A 60 34.20 11.61 14.37
CA GLY A 60 34.47 12.90 15.01
C GLY A 60 33.50 13.24 16.14
N ALA A 61 33.93 14.11 17.06
CA ALA A 61 33.14 14.52 18.22
C ALA A 61 31.98 15.48 17.83
N ARG A 62 30.96 15.64 18.70
CA ARG A 62 29.90 16.63 18.44
C ARG A 62 30.49 18.05 18.37
N GLY A 63 30.09 18.82 17.36
CA GLY A 63 30.57 20.18 17.12
C GLY A 63 31.79 20.30 16.19
N GLU A 64 32.53 19.21 15.94
CA GLU A 64 33.59 19.22 14.93
C GLU A 64 33.02 19.25 13.51
N PRO A 65 33.68 19.93 12.55
CA PRO A 65 33.25 19.94 11.15
C PRO A 65 33.01 18.52 10.61
N ILE A 66 31.90 18.32 9.93
CA ILE A 66 31.57 17.02 9.32
C ILE A 66 32.42 16.83 8.08
N ARG A 67 33.09 15.69 8.02
CA ARG A 67 33.91 15.28 6.86
C ARG A 67 33.32 14.01 6.26
N ILE A 68 33.23 13.99 4.93
CA ILE A 68 32.81 12.80 4.18
C ILE A 68 33.74 12.56 2.98
N SER A 69 33.72 11.37 2.41
CA SER A 69 34.15 11.13 1.02
C SER A 69 33.01 10.50 0.23
N ILE A 70 32.88 10.85 -1.06
CA ILE A 70 31.86 10.30 -1.96
C ILE A 70 32.56 9.43 -3.00
N PHE A 71 32.07 8.21 -3.22
CA PHE A 71 32.64 7.25 -4.16
C PHE A 71 31.56 6.49 -4.90
N HIS A 72 31.88 6.00 -6.11
CA HIS A 72 30.96 5.18 -6.90
C HIS A 72 31.10 3.72 -6.49
N ALA A 73 29.98 3.01 -6.45
CA ALA A 73 29.91 1.58 -6.17
C ALA A 73 28.87 0.94 -7.08
N THR A 74 29.16 -0.24 -7.59
CA THR A 74 28.19 -1.05 -8.33
C THR A 74 27.34 -1.82 -7.32
N LEU A 75 26.02 -1.60 -7.34
CA LEU A 75 25.08 -2.34 -6.52
C LEU A 75 24.64 -3.60 -7.29
N ASP A 76 24.70 -4.74 -6.64
CA ASP A 76 24.13 -5.98 -7.19
C ASP A 76 22.60 -5.95 -7.11
N ASP A 77 21.94 -6.33 -8.20
CA ASP A 77 20.48 -6.38 -8.28
C ASP A 77 19.89 -7.58 -7.52
N GLU A 78 20.72 -8.59 -7.25
CA GLU A 78 20.37 -9.77 -6.47
C GLU A 78 21.24 -9.88 -5.20
N PRO A 79 20.68 -10.37 -4.09
CA PRO A 79 21.47 -10.64 -2.90
C PRO A 79 22.49 -11.75 -3.15
N LYS A 80 23.56 -11.76 -2.36
CA LYS A 80 24.53 -12.86 -2.39
C LYS A 80 23.82 -14.22 -2.27
N PRO A 81 24.23 -15.23 -3.05
CA PRO A 81 23.66 -16.56 -2.96
C PRO A 81 23.78 -17.06 -1.53
N LYS A 82 22.63 -17.32 -0.89
CA LYS A 82 22.59 -17.88 0.45
C LYS A 82 23.12 -19.31 0.43
N ARG A 83 23.64 -19.78 1.57
CA ARG A 83 23.74 -21.23 1.80
C ARG A 83 22.34 -21.85 1.60
N PRO A 84 22.22 -23.07 1.07
CA PRO A 84 20.92 -23.72 0.86
C PRO A 84 20.08 -23.63 2.13
N ARG A 85 18.83 -23.18 2.02
CA ARG A 85 17.91 -23.12 3.16
C ARG A 85 17.78 -24.51 3.76
N THR A 86 18.30 -24.69 4.97
CA THR A 86 18.07 -25.88 5.79
C THR A 86 16.73 -25.80 6.54
N GLN A 87 16.14 -24.61 6.61
CA GLN A 87 14.85 -24.38 7.28
C GLN A 87 13.67 -25.00 6.53
N LEU A 88 12.75 -25.58 7.29
CA LEU A 88 11.45 -26.04 6.83
C LEU A 88 10.57 -24.85 6.47
N THR A 89 9.78 -25.03 5.41
CA THR A 89 8.74 -24.08 5.01
C THR A 89 7.53 -24.18 5.94
N LEU A 90 6.70 -23.12 5.99
CA LEU A 90 5.47 -23.12 6.77
C LEU A 90 4.54 -24.32 6.44
N PRO A 91 4.30 -24.71 5.17
CA PRO A 91 3.53 -25.91 4.85
C PRO A 91 4.14 -27.21 5.39
N GLU A 92 5.46 -27.35 5.32
CA GLU A 92 6.15 -28.55 5.85
C GLU A 92 6.05 -28.63 7.36
N LEU A 93 6.18 -27.49 8.07
CA LEU A 93 5.96 -27.44 9.52
C LEU A 93 4.50 -27.74 9.87
N LYS A 94 3.53 -27.16 9.14
CA LYS A 94 2.09 -27.44 9.35
C LYS A 94 1.76 -28.92 9.21
N ALA A 95 2.43 -29.63 8.30
CA ALA A 95 2.23 -31.07 8.12
C ALA A 95 2.87 -31.93 9.23
N LYS A 96 3.86 -31.40 9.96
CA LYS A 96 4.64 -32.13 10.96
C LYS A 96 4.18 -31.87 12.41
N VAL A 97 3.52 -30.75 12.69
CA VAL A 97 3.10 -30.42 14.06
C VAL A 97 2.07 -31.41 14.61
N PRO A 98 2.12 -31.77 15.91
CA PRO A 98 1.17 -32.72 16.51
C PRO A 98 -0.30 -32.23 16.47
N PRO A 99 -1.29 -33.14 16.53
CA PRO A 99 -2.70 -32.76 16.66
C PRO A 99 -2.94 -31.81 17.85
N GLY A 100 -3.73 -30.75 17.62
CA GLY A 100 -4.00 -29.70 18.62
C GLY A 100 -3.08 -28.48 18.50
N TRP A 101 -1.87 -28.66 17.98
CA TRP A 101 -0.95 -27.57 17.69
C TRP A 101 -1.22 -26.94 16.34
N ARG A 102 -0.97 -25.63 16.25
CA ARG A 102 -0.90 -24.88 15.01
C ARG A 102 0.42 -24.14 14.93
N VAL A 103 0.92 -23.94 13.72
CA VAL A 103 2.09 -23.11 13.46
C VAL A 103 1.71 -21.97 12.53
N TRP A 104 2.22 -20.80 12.85
CA TRP A 104 2.06 -19.57 12.09
C TRP A 104 3.41 -18.93 11.85
N GLU A 105 3.50 -18.12 10.81
CA GLU A 105 4.68 -17.31 10.51
C GLU A 105 4.37 -15.86 10.90
N THR A 106 5.18 -15.22 11.74
CA THR A 106 4.95 -13.82 12.11
C THR A 106 5.25 -12.89 10.93
N ILE A 107 4.84 -11.62 11.03
CA ILE A 107 5.18 -10.59 10.04
C ILE A 107 6.70 -10.36 9.87
N GLU A 108 7.51 -10.82 10.83
CA GLU A 108 8.97 -10.83 10.76
C GLU A 108 9.53 -12.17 10.24
N GLY A 109 8.70 -13.07 9.71
CA GLY A 109 9.12 -14.35 9.15
C GLY A 109 9.66 -15.35 10.18
N ARG A 110 9.15 -15.32 11.42
CA ARG A 110 9.50 -16.28 12.49
C ARG A 110 8.36 -17.28 12.67
N PHE A 111 8.67 -18.54 12.93
CA PHE A 111 7.62 -19.51 13.25
C PHE A 111 7.24 -19.50 14.73
N ILE A 112 5.94 -19.47 14.99
CA ILE A 112 5.38 -19.53 16.34
C ILE A 112 4.31 -20.62 16.42
N PHE A 113 4.43 -21.44 17.46
CA PHE A 113 3.59 -22.59 17.71
C PHE A 113 2.51 -22.22 18.73
N VAL A 114 1.27 -22.57 18.43
CA VAL A 114 0.10 -22.20 19.22
C VAL A 114 -0.69 -23.46 19.56
N ASP A 115 -0.81 -23.74 20.84
CA ASP A 115 -1.67 -24.79 21.38
C ASP A 115 -2.94 -24.16 21.96
N ARG A 116 -4.09 -24.83 21.83
CA ARG A 116 -5.32 -24.43 22.51
C ARG A 116 -5.56 -25.36 23.68
N ASP A 117 -5.56 -24.80 24.88
CA ASP A 117 -5.88 -25.58 26.05
C ASP A 117 -7.39 -25.92 26.12
N PRO A 118 -7.79 -26.89 26.96
CA PRO A 118 -9.18 -27.34 27.07
C PRO A 118 -10.18 -26.24 27.45
N ASP A 119 -9.71 -25.18 28.11
CA ASP A 119 -10.50 -24.02 28.54
C ASP A 119 -10.63 -22.95 27.42
N GLY A 120 -10.02 -23.20 26.26
CA GLY A 120 -10.08 -22.34 25.07
C GLY A 120 -9.03 -21.22 25.03
N HIS A 121 -8.05 -21.21 25.94
CA HIS A 121 -6.94 -20.27 25.93
C HIS A 121 -5.86 -20.75 24.95
N SER A 122 -5.27 -19.80 24.22
CA SER A 122 -4.16 -20.08 23.31
C SER A 122 -2.83 -19.87 24.04
N ARG A 123 -1.96 -20.89 24.07
CA ARG A 123 -0.60 -20.81 24.60
C ARG A 123 0.37 -20.74 23.42
N THR A 124 1.31 -19.80 23.44
CA THR A 124 2.28 -19.59 22.35
C THR A 124 3.67 -20.05 22.74
N ARG A 125 4.42 -20.64 21.79
CA ARG A 125 5.79 -21.14 21.94
C ARG A 125 6.66 -20.82 20.72
N TRP A 126 7.93 -20.46 20.94
CA TRP A 126 8.93 -20.38 19.86
C TRP A 126 9.54 -21.74 19.56
N GLU A 127 9.64 -22.61 20.56
CA GLU A 127 10.13 -23.98 20.42
C GLU A 127 9.10 -24.85 19.72
N CYS A 128 9.56 -25.67 18.77
CA CYS A 128 8.72 -26.62 18.07
C CYS A 128 8.23 -27.71 19.05
N PRO A 129 6.93 -28.06 19.07
CA PRO A 129 6.41 -29.12 19.93
C PRO A 129 6.85 -30.53 19.52
N ILE A 130 7.64 -30.67 18.45
CA ILE A 130 8.19 -31.95 17.98
C ILE A 130 9.49 -32.22 18.75
N GLU A 131 9.47 -33.26 19.57
CA GLU A 131 10.62 -33.68 20.37
C GLU A 131 11.83 -34.00 19.48
N GLY A 132 12.99 -33.45 19.83
CA GLY A 132 14.25 -33.67 19.10
C GLY A 132 14.37 -32.95 17.75
N MET A 133 13.41 -32.10 17.36
CA MET A 133 13.55 -31.29 16.16
C MET A 133 14.67 -30.25 16.32
N ASP A 134 15.62 -30.26 15.39
CA ASP A 134 16.71 -29.28 15.36
C ASP A 134 16.14 -27.85 15.21
N PRO A 135 16.41 -26.94 16.17
CA PRO A 135 15.99 -25.55 16.10
C PRO A 135 16.46 -24.81 14.85
N SER A 136 17.59 -25.21 14.25
CA SER A 136 18.09 -24.61 13.00
C SER A 136 17.11 -24.76 11.82
N LEU A 137 16.17 -25.71 11.91
CA LEU A 137 15.15 -25.97 10.89
C LEU A 137 13.96 -24.99 10.95
N TYR A 138 13.78 -24.23 12.04
CA TYR A 138 12.61 -23.35 12.21
C TYR A 138 12.88 -22.02 12.92
N LEU A 139 14.02 -21.85 13.58
CA LEU A 139 14.43 -20.56 14.14
C LEU A 139 15.13 -19.72 13.06
N ALA A 140 14.67 -18.47 12.91
CA ALA A 140 15.33 -17.50 12.06
C ALA A 140 16.69 -17.07 12.66
N SER A 141 17.72 -16.98 11.83
CA SER A 141 19.03 -16.43 12.18
C SER A 141 19.26 -15.08 11.48
N ASP A 142 20.21 -14.29 11.97
CA ASP A 142 20.62 -13.06 11.28
C ASP A 142 21.28 -13.33 9.91
N ASP A 143 21.80 -14.56 9.70
CA ASP A 143 22.30 -15.02 8.40
C ASP A 143 21.18 -15.20 7.37
N ASP A 144 19.91 -15.24 7.80
CA ASP A 144 18.76 -15.29 6.90
C ASP A 144 18.44 -13.93 6.25
N ILE A 145 19.08 -12.83 6.69
CA ILE A 145 18.90 -11.52 6.06
C ILE A 145 19.73 -11.52 4.76
N PRO A 146 19.10 -11.27 3.59
CA PRO A 146 19.85 -11.17 2.33
C PRO A 146 20.95 -10.10 2.46
N SER A 147 22.18 -10.46 2.10
CA SER A 147 23.31 -9.53 2.08
C SER A 147 23.59 -9.08 0.65
N PHE A 148 23.95 -7.82 0.48
CA PHE A 148 24.26 -7.20 -0.81
C PHE A 148 25.67 -6.62 -0.77
N GLU A 149 26.29 -6.46 -1.94
CA GLU A 149 27.56 -5.73 -2.09
C GLU A 149 27.33 -4.42 -2.86
N PRO A 150 28.01 -3.34 -2.45
CA PRO A 150 28.77 -3.20 -1.20
C PRO A 150 27.86 -3.14 0.04
N GLU A 151 28.43 -3.30 1.24
CA GLU A 151 27.71 -3.06 2.50
C GLU A 151 27.62 -1.55 2.81
N TYR A 152 26.41 -1.05 3.06
CA TYR A 152 26.13 0.34 3.44
C TYR A 152 24.83 0.46 4.24
N GLU A 153 24.65 1.58 4.93
CA GLU A 153 23.40 1.94 5.59
C GLU A 153 22.61 2.94 4.74
N ALA A 154 21.29 2.93 4.76
CA ALA A 154 20.49 3.95 4.07
C ALA A 154 19.83 4.89 5.08
N LEU A 155 19.84 6.19 4.81
CA LEU A 155 19.15 7.19 5.61
C LEU A 155 17.76 7.48 5.01
N SER A 156 16.73 7.39 5.84
CA SER A 156 15.40 7.91 5.58
C SER A 156 15.17 9.11 6.50
N TYR A 157 14.99 10.31 5.97
CA TYR A 157 14.83 11.52 6.80
C TYR A 157 13.75 12.43 6.22
N THR A 158 13.53 13.62 6.78
CA THR A 158 12.67 14.64 6.16
C THR A 158 13.51 15.77 5.61
N TRP A 159 13.30 16.17 4.36
CA TRP A 159 13.97 17.34 3.82
C TRP A 159 13.50 18.58 4.61
N GLY A 160 14.44 19.37 5.11
CA GLY A 160 14.18 20.63 5.81
C GLY A 160 13.73 21.73 4.86
N ALA A 161 13.28 22.86 5.42
CA ALA A 161 12.99 24.05 4.64
C ALA A 161 14.27 24.54 3.93
N SER A 162 14.12 25.11 2.74
CA SER A 162 15.20 25.73 1.98
C SER A 162 15.70 26.98 2.73
N GLY A 163 16.72 26.82 3.58
CA GLY A 163 17.46 27.91 4.23
C GLY A 163 18.96 27.80 3.93
N ASP A 164 19.75 28.74 4.45
CA ASP A 164 21.23 28.76 4.40
C ASP A 164 21.84 27.65 5.27
N GLY A 165 21.49 26.39 5.00
CA GLY A 165 21.88 25.24 5.80
C GLY A 165 23.40 25.08 5.93
N GLY A 166 23.83 24.16 6.81
CA GLY A 166 25.24 23.96 7.11
C GLY A 166 26.11 23.47 5.93
N LYS A 167 27.42 23.70 6.03
CA LYS A 167 28.42 23.22 5.08
C LYS A 167 29.20 22.05 5.67
N ILE A 168 29.52 21.07 4.84
CA ILE A 168 30.40 19.95 5.18
C ILE A 168 31.61 19.89 4.25
N ILE A 169 32.65 19.20 4.69
CA ILE A 169 33.88 19.01 3.93
C ILE A 169 33.79 17.68 3.18
N VAL A 170 33.91 17.72 1.86
CA VAL A 170 34.07 16.52 1.01
C VAL A 170 35.56 16.35 0.70
N GLN A 171 36.11 15.22 1.10
CA GLN A 171 37.49 14.84 0.83
C GLN A 171 37.52 13.96 -0.44
N GLU A 172 38.18 14.47 -1.48
CA GLU A 172 38.50 13.76 -2.71
C GLU A 172 40.01 13.45 -2.78
N GLY A 173 40.42 12.58 -3.72
CA GLY A 173 41.82 12.26 -3.95
C GLY A 173 42.35 11.11 -3.08
N THR A 174 43.66 10.91 -3.09
CA THR A 174 44.30 9.84 -2.30
C THR A 174 44.55 10.30 -0.87
N PRO A 175 44.71 9.38 0.10
CA PRO A 175 45.05 9.74 1.48
C PRO A 175 46.29 10.65 1.58
N GLU A 176 47.24 10.52 0.65
CA GLU A 176 48.49 11.30 0.62
C GLU A 176 48.31 12.71 0.02
N ARG A 177 47.28 12.93 -0.80
CA ARG A 177 46.97 14.22 -1.44
C ARG A 177 45.46 14.49 -1.43
N PRO A 178 44.89 14.80 -0.25
CA PRO A 178 43.47 15.09 -0.15
C PRO A 178 43.14 16.45 -0.79
N LEU A 179 42.16 16.44 -1.69
CA LEU A 179 41.53 17.64 -2.21
C LEU A 179 40.25 17.89 -1.40
N LEU A 180 40.17 19.04 -0.74
CA LEU A 180 39.01 19.40 0.07
C LEU A 180 38.04 20.28 -0.73
N ARG A 181 36.77 19.93 -0.67
CA ARG A 181 35.65 20.65 -1.28
C ARG A 181 34.58 20.92 -0.23
N ARG A 182 33.69 21.89 -0.49
CA ARG A 182 32.51 22.13 0.34
C ARG A 182 31.24 21.60 -0.32
N LEU A 183 30.35 21.03 0.50
CA LEU A 183 28.99 20.68 0.10
C LEU A 183 28.01 21.31 1.09
N SER A 184 27.01 22.02 0.56
CA SER A 184 25.95 22.63 1.37
C SER A 184 24.81 21.63 1.58
N LEU A 185 24.36 21.47 2.82
CA LEU A 185 23.29 20.56 3.22
C LEU A 185 22.22 21.30 4.03
N GLN A 186 21.00 20.79 4.03
CA GLN A 186 19.93 21.31 4.87
C GLN A 186 20.17 20.96 6.36
N ASP A 187 19.65 21.79 7.26
CA ASP A 187 19.86 21.66 8.71
C ASP A 187 19.44 20.31 9.28
N ASN A 188 18.33 19.74 8.78
CA ASN A 188 17.90 18.43 9.28
C ASN A 188 18.89 17.32 8.92
N LEU A 189 19.50 17.38 7.73
CA LEU A 189 20.51 16.41 7.33
C LEU A 189 21.84 16.65 8.05
N MET A 190 22.22 17.92 8.26
CA MET A 190 23.37 18.27 9.11
C MET A 190 23.21 17.69 10.51
N CYS A 191 22.06 17.89 11.14
CA CYS A 191 21.73 17.34 12.45
C CYS A 191 21.78 15.81 12.45
N ALA A 192 21.16 15.16 11.46
CA ALA A 192 21.20 13.70 11.32
C ALA A 192 22.65 13.18 11.27
N LEU A 193 23.50 13.78 10.43
CA LEU A 193 24.91 13.36 10.30
C LEU A 193 25.69 13.55 11.60
N GLN A 194 25.39 14.57 12.43
CA GLN A 194 26.03 14.74 13.74
C GLN A 194 25.66 13.64 14.74
N TYR A 195 24.42 13.15 14.72
CA TYR A 195 23.97 12.06 15.59
C TYR A 195 24.36 10.68 15.07
N LEU A 196 24.49 10.52 13.75
CA LEU A 196 24.87 9.27 13.11
C LEU A 196 26.38 9.08 13.02
N ARG A 197 27.17 10.15 13.15
CA ARG A 197 28.63 10.05 13.18
C ARG A 197 29.09 9.36 14.47
N ASP A 198 29.82 8.26 14.31
CA ASP A 198 30.50 7.62 15.43
C ASP A 198 31.77 8.40 15.80
N VAL A 199 32.23 8.24 17.03
CA VAL A 199 33.41 8.97 17.53
C VAL A 199 34.71 8.38 16.98
N ASP A 200 34.74 7.08 16.72
CA ASP A 200 35.95 6.29 16.49
C ASP A 200 35.96 5.50 15.18
N LYS A 201 34.79 5.25 14.56
CA LYS A 201 34.69 4.46 13.32
C LYS A 201 33.97 5.18 12.18
N PRO A 202 34.45 5.04 10.92
CA PRO A 202 33.73 5.56 9.78
C PRO A 202 32.48 4.72 9.50
N ARG A 203 31.45 5.34 8.94
CA ARG A 203 30.23 4.66 8.50
C ARG A 203 29.99 4.93 7.03
N THR A 204 29.49 3.93 6.30
CA THR A 204 29.14 4.08 4.88
C THR A 204 27.64 4.24 4.76
N PHE A 205 27.20 5.30 4.09
CA PHE A 205 25.79 5.61 3.89
C PHE A 205 25.43 5.80 2.42
N TRP A 206 24.18 5.46 2.10
CA TRP A 206 23.44 6.04 0.99
C TRP A 206 22.42 7.06 1.55
N ILE A 207 22.45 8.28 1.02
CA ILE A 207 21.54 9.37 1.39
C ILE A 207 21.11 10.05 0.11
N ASP A 208 19.82 10.00 -0.23
CA ASP A 208 19.25 10.57 -1.47
C ASP A 208 19.71 12.01 -1.75
N GLY A 209 19.72 12.88 -0.73
CA GLY A 209 20.14 14.28 -0.85
C GLY A 209 21.63 14.51 -1.13
N ILE A 210 22.49 13.48 -0.99
CA ILE A 210 23.94 13.56 -1.25
C ILE A 210 24.37 12.62 -2.37
N CYS A 211 23.76 11.44 -2.50
CA CYS A 211 24.18 10.41 -3.43
C CYS A 211 23.60 10.61 -4.84
N ILE A 212 22.48 11.31 -4.96
CA ILE A 212 21.84 11.66 -6.23
C ILE A 212 22.19 13.11 -6.58
N LYS A 213 22.57 13.34 -7.83
CA LYS A 213 22.75 14.70 -8.38
C LYS A 213 21.37 15.32 -8.61
N GLN A 214 20.81 15.93 -7.58
CA GLN A 214 19.42 16.43 -7.54
C GLN A 214 19.05 17.45 -8.64
N ALA A 215 20.04 18.16 -9.20
CA ALA A 215 19.86 19.15 -10.26
C ALA A 215 19.84 18.55 -11.69
N ASP A 216 19.93 17.23 -11.82
CA ASP A 216 19.97 16.52 -13.09
C ASP A 216 18.74 15.59 -13.19
N ASP A 217 17.71 16.03 -13.90
CA ASP A 217 16.42 15.30 -13.96
C ASP A 217 16.57 13.91 -14.60
N GLN A 218 17.51 13.73 -15.52
CA GLN A 218 17.78 12.44 -16.13
C GLN A 218 18.45 11.48 -15.14
N GLU A 219 19.46 11.94 -14.40
CA GLU A 219 20.07 11.13 -13.34
C GLU A 219 19.05 10.82 -12.24
N LYS A 220 18.27 11.83 -11.83
CA LYS A 220 17.24 11.71 -10.80
C LYS A 220 16.18 10.68 -11.19
N GLY A 221 15.64 10.73 -12.41
CA GLY A 221 14.66 9.74 -12.89
C GLY A 221 15.19 8.31 -12.80
N HIS A 222 16.41 8.07 -13.28
CA HIS A 222 17.05 6.75 -13.19
C HIS A 222 17.28 6.30 -11.74
N GLN A 223 17.79 7.17 -10.87
CA GLN A 223 18.07 6.81 -9.46
C GLN A 223 16.77 6.60 -8.67
N VAL A 224 15.72 7.38 -8.94
CA VAL A 224 14.39 7.20 -8.36
C VAL A 224 13.82 5.82 -8.70
N HIS A 225 13.94 5.39 -9.96
CA HIS A 225 13.53 4.05 -10.37
C HIS A 225 14.27 2.94 -9.60
N ARG A 226 15.52 3.19 -9.18
CA ARG A 226 16.36 2.24 -8.43
C ARG A 226 16.24 2.32 -6.91
N MET A 227 15.53 3.31 -6.36
CA MET A 227 15.43 3.50 -4.90
C MET A 227 14.92 2.24 -4.18
N SER A 228 14.02 1.46 -4.79
CA SER A 228 13.53 0.21 -4.21
C SER A 228 14.65 -0.76 -3.89
N VAL A 229 15.50 -1.05 -4.88
CA VAL A 229 16.64 -1.98 -4.76
C VAL A 229 17.69 -1.43 -3.79
N ILE A 230 17.90 -0.11 -3.77
CA ILE A 230 18.86 0.53 -2.85
C ILE A 230 18.41 0.38 -1.39
N TYR A 231 17.16 0.71 -1.05
CA TYR A 231 16.68 0.55 0.33
C TYR A 231 16.56 -0.92 0.75
N GLN A 232 16.22 -1.81 -0.18
CA GLN A 232 16.23 -3.25 0.06
C GLN A 232 17.63 -3.80 0.30
N GLY A 233 18.62 -3.27 -0.44
CA GLY A 233 20.02 -3.70 -0.41
C GLY A 233 20.82 -3.18 0.78
N ALA A 234 20.34 -2.15 1.47
CA ALA A 234 21.02 -1.57 2.61
C ALA A 234 21.16 -2.58 3.76
N TYR A 235 22.31 -2.56 4.46
CA TYR A 235 22.55 -3.32 5.70
C TYR A 235 21.48 -3.04 6.75
N ARG A 236 21.11 -1.76 6.90
CA ARG A 236 19.91 -1.32 7.61
C ARG A 236 19.45 0.03 7.09
N VAL A 237 18.17 0.33 7.31
CA VAL A 237 17.59 1.66 7.07
C VAL A 237 17.40 2.37 8.41
N VAL A 238 17.92 3.59 8.51
CA VAL A 238 17.73 4.45 9.68
C VAL A 238 16.71 5.52 9.33
N ALA A 239 15.52 5.45 9.93
CA ALA A 239 14.50 6.48 9.84
C ALA A 239 14.77 7.57 10.90
N TRP A 240 15.38 8.67 10.47
CA TRP A 240 15.74 9.80 11.31
C TRP A 240 14.55 10.74 11.53
N LEU A 241 14.16 10.89 12.80
CA LEU A 241 13.00 11.66 13.25
C LEU A 241 13.37 13.02 13.86
N GLY A 242 14.65 13.38 13.92
CA GLY A 242 15.12 14.65 14.49
C GLY A 242 15.91 14.50 15.80
N PRO A 243 16.31 15.63 16.41
CA PRO A 243 17.12 15.66 17.62
C PRO A 243 16.37 15.09 18.83
N GLU A 244 17.10 14.93 19.92
CA GLU A 244 16.59 14.41 21.19
C GLU A 244 15.42 15.22 21.74
N ASP A 245 14.41 14.52 22.25
CA ASP A 245 13.17 15.07 22.77
C ASP A 245 12.58 14.05 23.76
N GLU A 246 12.36 14.49 25.00
CA GLU A 246 11.95 13.64 26.10
C GLU A 246 10.57 13.01 25.87
N ALA A 247 9.59 13.81 25.42
CA ALA A 247 8.22 13.36 25.21
C ALA A 247 8.16 12.28 24.11
N ALA A 248 8.84 12.53 22.99
CA ALA A 248 8.96 11.55 21.92
C ALA A 248 9.72 10.28 22.37
N GLY A 249 10.74 10.42 23.23
CA GLY A 249 11.44 9.28 23.83
C GLY A 249 10.51 8.39 24.67
N GLN A 250 9.64 8.99 25.48
CA GLN A 250 8.64 8.26 26.28
C GLN A 250 7.62 7.54 25.37
N ALA A 251 7.14 8.19 24.31
CA ALA A 251 6.26 7.57 23.32
C ALA A 251 6.93 6.39 22.61
N MET A 252 8.21 6.50 22.22
CA MET A 252 8.98 5.40 21.63
C MET A 252 9.14 4.22 22.59
N GLN A 253 9.39 4.48 23.88
CA GLN A 253 9.46 3.43 24.90
C GLN A 253 8.12 2.74 25.09
N LEU A 254 7.02 3.49 25.11
CA LEU A 254 5.67 2.93 25.19
C LEU A 254 5.34 2.05 23.98
N LEU A 255 5.61 2.53 22.76
CA LEU A 255 5.41 1.75 21.54
C LEU A 255 6.28 0.48 21.53
N SER A 256 7.53 0.57 21.99
CA SER A 256 8.41 -0.58 22.15
C SER A 256 7.83 -1.61 23.13
N TYR A 257 7.37 -1.14 24.30
CA TYR A 257 6.73 -1.98 25.30
C TYR A 257 5.49 -2.71 24.75
N ILE A 258 4.57 -2.00 24.10
CA ILE A 258 3.37 -2.57 23.48
C ILE A 258 3.76 -3.61 22.42
N GLY A 259 4.71 -3.26 21.55
CA GLY A 259 5.20 -4.14 20.48
C GLY A 259 5.81 -5.43 21.00
N GLN A 260 6.41 -5.44 22.20
CA GLN A 260 6.97 -6.64 22.83
C GLN A 260 5.89 -7.58 23.41
N GLN A 261 4.69 -7.09 23.72
CA GLN A 261 3.64 -7.90 24.34
C GLN A 261 2.87 -8.78 23.34
N ILE A 262 2.98 -8.48 22.04
CA ILE A 262 2.13 -9.06 21.01
C ILE A 262 2.96 -9.58 19.83
N GLU A 263 2.50 -10.67 19.23
CA GLU A 263 3.00 -11.18 17.96
C GLU A 263 1.86 -11.10 16.94
N ILE A 264 2.22 -10.78 15.70
CA ILE A 264 1.27 -10.65 14.59
C ILE A 264 1.53 -11.82 13.65
N LEU A 265 0.56 -12.73 13.59
CA LEU A 265 0.68 -14.02 12.87
C LEU A 265 0.24 -13.91 11.42
N ASP A 266 -0.69 -13.01 11.15
CA ASP A 266 -1.11 -12.59 9.82
C ASP A 266 -1.72 -11.18 9.96
N GLU A 267 -2.19 -10.58 8.87
CA GLU A 267 -2.71 -9.19 8.93
C GLU A 267 -3.95 -9.01 9.80
N SER A 268 -4.59 -10.11 10.23
CA SER A 268 -5.88 -10.12 10.92
C SER A 268 -5.84 -10.75 12.31
N TYR A 269 -4.78 -11.50 12.63
CA TYR A 269 -4.67 -12.28 13.86
C TYR A 269 -3.47 -11.86 14.71
N ASN A 270 -3.79 -11.43 15.93
CA ASN A 270 -2.82 -11.04 16.95
C ASN A 270 -2.83 -12.09 18.08
N CYS A 271 -1.65 -12.43 18.61
CA CYS A 271 -1.55 -13.33 19.76
C CYS A 271 -0.55 -12.83 20.83
N PRO A 272 -0.66 -13.33 22.07
CA PRO A 272 0.33 -13.10 23.12
C PRO A 272 1.76 -13.46 22.70
N ALA A 273 2.75 -12.63 23.06
CA ALA A 273 4.16 -13.02 23.05
C ALA A 273 4.46 -14.09 24.13
N LEU A 274 5.63 -14.75 24.05
CA LEU A 274 6.02 -15.89 24.92
C LEU A 274 6.17 -15.53 26.41
N ASN A 275 6.75 -14.36 26.69
CA ASN A 275 6.94 -13.82 28.03
C ASN A 275 6.21 -12.48 28.12
N PRO A 276 4.86 -12.48 28.08
CA PRO A 276 4.14 -11.27 28.38
C PRO A 276 4.45 -10.93 29.83
N VAL A 277 4.72 -9.65 30.12
CA VAL A 277 4.80 -9.20 31.51
C VAL A 277 3.47 -9.60 32.20
N PRO A 278 3.43 -9.95 33.51
CA PRO A 278 2.29 -10.62 34.19
C PRO A 278 0.91 -9.93 34.17
N ASN A 279 0.65 -9.03 33.23
CA ASN A 279 -0.67 -8.55 32.90
C ASN A 279 -1.07 -8.91 31.44
N PRO A 280 -1.34 -10.20 31.14
CA PRO A 280 -1.71 -10.65 29.81
C PRO A 280 -3.25 -10.69 29.64
N LEU A 281 -3.75 -9.89 28.70
CA LEU A 281 -4.54 -10.42 27.57
C LEU A 281 -5.99 -10.88 27.84
N ARG A 282 -6.81 -9.95 28.34
CA ARG A 282 -8.25 -9.86 27.97
C ARG A 282 -8.85 -8.44 28.08
N VAL A 283 -8.02 -7.41 28.24
CA VAL A 283 -8.42 -6.05 28.58
C VAL A 283 -8.18 -5.16 27.36
N LYS A 284 -9.23 -4.47 26.87
CA LYS A 284 -9.08 -3.24 26.07
C LYS A 284 -7.99 -2.44 26.75
N PHE A 285 -6.87 -2.13 26.09
CA PHE A 285 -5.83 -1.36 26.77
C PHE A 285 -6.46 0.01 27.02
N PRO A 286 -6.81 0.41 28.27
CA PRO A 286 -7.26 1.76 28.49
C PRO A 286 -5.98 2.57 28.53
N LEU A 287 -5.38 2.80 27.35
CA LEU A 287 -4.42 3.87 27.22
C LEU A 287 -5.21 5.08 27.68
N SER A 288 -4.73 5.71 28.74
CA SER A 288 -5.34 6.96 29.16
C SER A 288 -5.31 7.91 27.97
N PRO A 289 -6.30 8.80 27.82
CA PRO A 289 -6.31 9.76 26.71
C PRO A 289 -4.97 10.48 26.54
N GLU A 290 -4.29 10.79 27.64
CA GLU A 290 -2.97 11.44 27.66
C GLU A 290 -1.89 10.58 26.99
N ARG A 291 -1.89 9.25 27.22
CA ARG A 291 -0.94 8.32 26.57
C ARG A 291 -1.23 8.14 25.09
N LEU A 292 -2.49 8.28 24.68
CA LEU A 292 -2.84 8.31 23.26
C LEU A 292 -2.35 9.61 22.61
N ASP A 293 -2.52 10.75 23.29
CA ASP A 293 -2.05 12.05 22.83
C ASP A 293 -0.51 12.09 22.70
N GLU A 294 0.24 11.42 23.58
CA GLU A 294 1.70 11.24 23.44
C GLU A 294 2.08 10.52 22.13
N ILE A 295 1.37 9.43 21.80
CA ILE A 295 1.58 8.69 20.55
C ILE A 295 1.14 9.55 19.35
N ASP A 296 0.06 10.30 19.51
CA ASP A 296 -0.51 11.22 18.54
C ASP A 296 0.49 12.31 18.12
N GLU A 297 1.12 12.92 19.11
CA GLU A 297 2.17 13.93 18.94
C GLU A 297 3.42 13.32 18.30
N PHE A 298 3.83 12.12 18.72
CA PHE A 298 4.95 11.41 18.07
C PHE A 298 4.66 11.15 16.58
N LEU A 299 3.47 10.66 16.24
CA LEU A 299 3.00 10.46 14.86
C LEU A 299 2.73 11.78 14.11
N SER A 300 2.86 12.92 14.79
CA SER A 300 2.82 14.25 14.19
C SER A 300 4.09 14.64 13.46
N ASN A 301 5.18 13.92 13.72
CA ASN A 301 6.45 14.14 13.05
C ASN A 301 6.29 14.20 11.52
N PRO A 302 6.87 15.21 10.85
CA PRO A 302 6.80 15.36 9.39
C PRO A 302 7.21 14.12 8.60
N TRP A 303 8.12 13.30 9.13
CA TRP A 303 8.57 12.05 8.51
C TRP A 303 7.38 11.11 8.22
N PHE A 304 6.48 10.89 9.19
CA PHE A 304 5.30 10.04 9.01
C PHE A 304 4.32 10.55 7.95
N ARG A 305 4.45 11.81 7.52
CA ARG A 305 3.59 12.39 6.49
C ARG A 305 4.18 12.24 5.09
N ARG A 306 5.47 11.93 4.92
CA ARG A 306 6.08 11.83 3.58
C ARG A 306 5.62 10.58 2.84
N LEU A 307 5.50 10.67 1.52
CA LEU A 307 5.16 9.53 0.67
C LEU A 307 6.35 8.56 0.52
N TRP A 308 7.50 9.10 0.14
CA TRP A 308 8.72 8.33 -0.13
C TRP A 308 9.13 7.43 1.02
N VAL A 309 8.98 7.88 2.28
CA VAL A 309 9.37 7.07 3.46
C VAL A 309 8.64 5.73 3.55
N VAL A 310 7.48 5.58 2.90
CA VAL A 310 6.76 4.31 2.84
C VAL A 310 7.60 3.29 2.08
N GLN A 311 8.09 3.64 0.89
CA GLN A 311 8.99 2.79 0.10
C GLN A 311 10.29 2.52 0.85
N GLU A 312 10.89 3.57 1.44
CA GLU A 312 12.17 3.51 2.13
C GLU A 312 12.16 2.53 3.33
N ILE A 313 11.10 2.57 4.16
CA ILE A 313 11.04 1.75 5.38
C ILE A 313 10.36 0.39 5.17
N ARG A 314 9.44 0.26 4.20
CA ARG A 314 8.75 -1.01 3.94
C ARG A 314 9.62 -2.01 3.21
N LEU A 315 10.50 -1.54 2.33
CA LEU A 315 11.44 -2.39 1.60
C LEU A 315 12.70 -2.69 2.42
N ALA A 316 12.92 -1.96 3.51
CA ALA A 316 14.03 -2.18 4.41
C ALA A 316 14.00 -3.59 5.02
N ASN A 317 15.18 -4.15 5.26
CA ASN A 317 15.29 -5.42 5.97
C ASN A 317 14.95 -5.29 7.48
N LYS A 318 14.97 -6.41 8.19
CA LYS A 318 14.57 -6.51 9.62
C LYS A 318 15.41 -5.66 10.59
N ARG A 319 16.57 -5.14 10.19
CA ARG A 319 17.43 -4.24 10.97
C ARG A 319 16.99 -2.78 10.91
N ALA A 320 15.89 -2.45 10.23
CA ALA A 320 15.35 -1.10 10.15
C ALA A 320 14.98 -0.53 11.53
N VAL A 321 15.34 0.73 11.76
CA VAL A 321 15.10 1.42 13.04
C VAL A 321 14.51 2.82 12.83
N LEU A 322 13.69 3.25 13.77
CA LEU A 322 13.30 4.66 13.93
C LEU A 322 14.19 5.26 15.01
N GLN A 323 14.86 6.37 14.67
CA GLN A 323 15.83 7.02 15.55
C GLN A 323 15.44 8.49 15.77
N ARG A 324 15.42 8.91 17.04
CA ARG A 324 15.28 10.31 17.44
C ARG A 324 16.33 10.63 18.49
N GLY A 325 17.23 11.55 18.16
CA GLY A 325 18.44 11.77 18.94
C GLY A 325 19.24 10.46 19.10
N ASN A 326 19.48 10.06 20.34
CA ASN A 326 20.15 8.80 20.68
C ASN A 326 19.17 7.64 20.96
N THR A 327 17.87 7.91 20.98
CA THR A 327 16.83 6.90 21.26
C THR A 327 16.43 6.20 19.97
N THR A 328 16.34 4.86 20.02
CA THR A 328 15.97 4.02 18.87
C THR A 328 14.87 3.03 19.22
N ILE A 329 13.97 2.77 18.26
CA ILE A 329 13.03 1.64 18.30
C ILE A 329 13.16 0.84 17.00
N SER A 330 13.12 -0.49 17.09
CA SER A 330 13.04 -1.35 15.90
C SER A 330 11.73 -1.08 15.15
N PHE A 331 11.78 -1.02 13.82
CA PHE A 331 10.57 -0.83 13.02
C PHE A 331 9.56 -1.96 13.19
N SER A 332 10.00 -3.19 13.47
CA SER A 332 9.09 -4.32 13.73
C SER A 332 8.26 -4.12 15.00
N LEU A 333 8.90 -3.65 16.09
CA LEU A 333 8.21 -3.33 17.34
C LEU A 333 7.22 -2.17 17.16
N PHE A 334 7.64 -1.12 16.46
CA PHE A 334 6.75 -0.01 16.10
C PHE A 334 5.54 -0.51 15.30
N ARG A 335 5.77 -1.33 14.27
CA ARG A 335 4.72 -1.89 13.40
C ARG A 335 3.71 -2.71 14.21
N ARG A 336 4.18 -3.59 15.09
CA ARG A 336 3.33 -4.41 15.96
C ARG A 336 2.46 -3.56 16.88
N ALA A 337 3.06 -2.57 17.55
CA ALA A 337 2.34 -1.67 18.43
C ALA A 337 1.23 -0.91 17.70
N ILE A 338 1.53 -0.32 16.54
CA ILE A 338 0.54 0.41 15.76
C ILE A 338 -0.61 -0.49 15.27
N MET A 339 -0.31 -1.71 14.82
CA MET A 339 -1.36 -2.65 14.38
C MET A 339 -2.27 -3.07 15.54
N PHE A 340 -1.70 -3.30 16.73
CA PHE A 340 -2.49 -3.57 17.93
C PHE A 340 -3.41 -2.38 18.27
N LEU A 341 -2.86 -1.16 18.32
CA LEU A 341 -3.61 0.05 18.63
C LEU A 341 -4.72 0.34 17.62
N ASP A 342 -4.48 0.13 16.33
CA ASP A 342 -5.49 0.27 15.29
C ASP A 342 -6.66 -0.71 15.49
N SER A 343 -6.38 -1.95 15.89
CA SER A 343 -7.42 -2.95 16.17
C SER A 343 -8.27 -2.64 17.40
N ASP A 344 -7.70 -2.00 18.44
CA ASP A 344 -8.39 -1.65 19.69
C ASP A 344 -9.15 -0.30 19.57
N VAL A 345 -8.56 0.70 18.89
CA VAL A 345 -9.15 2.06 18.71
C VAL A 345 -10.31 2.09 17.71
N GLN A 346 -10.43 1.12 16.80
CA GLN A 346 -11.67 0.90 16.03
C GLN A 346 -12.92 0.70 16.93
N SER A 347 -12.72 0.46 18.24
CA SER A 347 -13.77 0.32 19.24
C SER A 347 -14.13 1.61 20.01
N SER A 348 -13.35 2.69 19.94
CA SER A 348 -13.54 3.93 20.71
C SER A 348 -12.93 5.16 20.01
N HIS A 349 -13.76 6.18 19.76
CA HIS A 349 -13.44 7.53 19.22
C HIS A 349 -11.95 7.92 19.10
N GLY A 350 -11.49 8.25 17.88
CA GLY A 350 -10.21 8.94 17.65
C GLY A 350 -9.39 8.47 16.45
N LEU A 351 -9.91 8.53 15.22
CA LEU A 351 -9.22 8.04 14.01
C LEU A 351 -8.66 9.17 13.11
N SER A 352 -7.84 10.06 13.66
CA SER A 352 -7.16 11.10 12.87
C SER A 352 -5.69 10.75 12.58
N LEU A 353 -4.98 10.13 13.52
CA LEU A 353 -3.52 10.17 13.55
C LEU A 353 -2.83 8.80 13.62
N LEU A 354 -3.47 7.78 14.21
CA LEU A 354 -3.11 6.37 13.98
C LEU A 354 -3.05 6.05 12.49
N ALA A 355 -3.88 6.70 11.65
CA ALA A 355 -3.84 6.58 10.19
C ALA A 355 -2.43 6.81 9.58
N ARG A 356 -1.59 7.64 10.21
CA ARG A 356 -0.23 7.93 9.73
C ARG A 356 0.75 6.79 10.00
N GLY A 357 0.62 6.14 11.15
CA GLY A 357 1.36 4.92 11.48
C GLY A 357 0.83 3.70 10.71
N THR A 358 -0.49 3.54 10.61
CA THR A 358 -1.10 2.34 10.00
C THR A 358 -0.77 2.18 8.52
N THR A 359 -0.56 3.29 7.80
CA THR A 359 -0.10 3.24 6.40
C THR A 359 1.32 2.68 6.23
N LEU A 360 2.15 2.71 7.28
CA LEU A 360 3.48 2.06 7.30
C LEU A 360 3.42 0.65 7.89
N SER A 361 2.44 0.38 8.73
CA SER A 361 2.34 -0.88 9.46
C SER A 361 1.52 -1.94 8.73
N ARG A 362 0.46 -1.53 8.01
CA ARG A 362 -0.40 -2.45 7.28
C ARG A 362 0.34 -3.04 6.07
N PRO A 363 0.16 -4.32 5.78
CA PRO A 363 0.68 -4.96 4.57
C PRO A 363 0.20 -4.25 3.31
N LEU A 364 1.02 -4.30 2.27
CA LEU A 364 0.75 -3.76 0.93
C LEU A 364 0.79 -4.87 -0.13
N GLU A 365 1.30 -6.04 0.24
CA GLU A 365 1.49 -7.22 -0.60
C GLU A 365 0.14 -7.66 -1.22
N LEU A 366 0.16 -8.09 -2.48
CA LEU A 366 -1.00 -8.56 -3.25
C LEU A 366 -2.12 -7.52 -3.51
N ARG A 367 -1.93 -6.24 -3.16
CA ARG A 367 -2.91 -5.18 -3.48
C ARG A 367 -2.69 -4.63 -4.89
N PRO A 368 -3.77 -4.43 -5.68
CA PRO A 368 -3.68 -3.74 -6.97
C PRO A 368 -3.09 -2.32 -6.84
N PHE A 369 -2.54 -1.82 -7.95
CA PHE A 369 -1.86 -0.53 -8.02
C PHE A 369 -2.66 0.62 -7.39
N TYR A 370 -3.89 0.85 -7.84
CA TYR A 370 -4.68 1.99 -7.34
C TYR A 370 -5.13 1.84 -5.88
N ARG A 371 -5.18 0.62 -5.34
CA ARG A 371 -5.39 0.43 -3.90
C ARG A 371 -4.24 1.00 -3.10
N ILE A 372 -3.00 0.75 -3.53
CA ILE A 372 -1.79 1.26 -2.88
C ILE A 372 -1.77 2.79 -2.99
N VAL A 373 -1.97 3.35 -4.19
CA VAL A 373 -2.03 4.82 -4.40
C VAL A 373 -3.10 5.45 -3.51
N SER A 374 -4.30 4.87 -3.47
CA SER A 374 -5.40 5.36 -2.64
C SER A 374 -5.12 5.28 -1.14
N MET A 375 -4.41 4.26 -0.67
CA MET A 375 -4.02 4.17 0.74
C MET A 375 -3.01 5.24 1.13
N LEU A 376 -2.10 5.56 0.21
CA LEU A 376 -0.99 6.47 0.43
C LEU A 376 -1.29 7.91 0.01
N ARG A 377 -2.47 8.17 -0.57
CA ARG A 377 -2.87 9.51 -1.05
C ARG A 377 -2.74 10.64 -0.04
N GLY A 378 -2.93 10.35 1.26
CA GLY A 378 -2.79 11.33 2.34
C GLY A 378 -1.34 11.65 2.72
N LYS A 379 -0.37 10.90 2.16
CA LYS A 379 1.06 11.18 2.31
C LYS A 379 1.49 12.28 1.35
N ARG A 380 2.35 13.18 1.80
CA ARG A 380 2.82 14.38 1.12
C ARG A 380 4.05 14.08 0.27
N CYS A 381 4.09 14.73 -0.88
CA CYS A 381 5.25 14.83 -1.76
C CYS A 381 5.33 16.29 -2.27
N ILE A 382 6.51 16.73 -2.68
CA ILE A 382 6.70 18.09 -3.23
C ILE A 382 6.24 18.10 -4.68
N ASP A 383 6.69 17.12 -5.47
CA ASP A 383 6.28 16.94 -6.85
C ASP A 383 4.99 16.10 -6.91
N PRO A 384 3.90 16.58 -7.53
CA PRO A 384 2.68 15.80 -7.68
C PRO A 384 2.86 14.47 -8.43
N ARG A 385 3.85 14.34 -9.33
CA ARG A 385 4.15 13.10 -10.07
C ARG A 385 4.56 11.97 -9.14
N ASP A 386 5.19 12.31 -8.02
CA ASP A 386 5.62 11.34 -7.02
C ASP A 386 4.47 10.58 -6.37
N LYS A 387 3.21 11.08 -6.46
CA LYS A 387 2.02 10.31 -6.04
C LYS A 387 1.94 8.94 -6.71
N PHE A 388 2.49 8.83 -7.92
CA PHE A 388 2.63 7.57 -8.63
C PHE A 388 4.07 7.05 -8.58
N TYR A 389 5.09 7.87 -8.88
CA TYR A 389 6.47 7.39 -8.93
C TYR A 389 6.97 6.87 -7.58
N GLY A 390 6.57 7.51 -6.47
CA GLY A 390 6.98 7.13 -5.12
C GLY A 390 6.32 5.88 -4.55
N VAL A 391 5.47 5.21 -5.34
CA VAL A 391 4.92 3.90 -4.98
C VAL A 391 5.36 2.78 -5.93
N LEU A 392 6.15 3.06 -6.97
CA LEU A 392 6.56 2.05 -7.96
C LEU A 392 7.34 0.90 -7.32
N GLY A 393 8.11 1.16 -6.26
CA GLY A 393 8.80 0.11 -5.50
C GLY A 393 7.90 -0.77 -4.63
N LEU A 394 6.61 -0.41 -4.49
CA LEU A 394 5.64 -1.10 -3.62
C LEU A 394 4.55 -1.83 -4.41
N VAL A 395 4.46 -1.56 -5.71
CA VAL A 395 3.41 -2.08 -6.59
C VAL A 395 3.92 -3.31 -7.35
N PRO A 396 3.03 -4.06 -8.02
CA PRO A 396 3.40 -5.27 -8.73
C PRO A 396 4.52 -5.05 -9.77
N PRO A 397 5.53 -5.95 -9.86
CA PRO A 397 6.70 -5.74 -10.73
C PRO A 397 6.35 -5.63 -12.22
N GLY A 398 5.34 -6.35 -12.70
CA GLY A 398 4.92 -6.31 -14.10
C GLY A 398 4.43 -4.93 -14.49
N PHE A 399 3.53 -4.34 -13.70
CA PHE A 399 3.08 -2.96 -13.91
C PHE A 399 4.20 -1.94 -13.67
N ALA A 400 5.02 -2.11 -12.62
CA ALA A 400 6.10 -1.18 -12.31
C ALA A 400 7.10 -1.02 -13.46
N ALA A 401 7.39 -2.11 -14.19
CA ALA A 401 8.29 -2.10 -15.35
C ALA A 401 7.76 -1.26 -16.54
N LEU A 402 6.45 -1.03 -16.61
CA LEU A 402 5.82 -0.24 -17.68
C LEU A 402 5.87 1.27 -17.44
N VAL A 403 6.29 1.71 -16.25
CA VAL A 403 6.31 3.13 -15.87
C VAL A 403 7.75 3.58 -15.63
N GLN A 404 8.21 4.50 -16.47
CA GLN A 404 9.52 5.14 -16.31
C GLN A 404 9.34 6.55 -15.77
N PRO A 405 9.91 6.89 -14.59
CA PRO A 405 9.84 8.23 -14.04
C PRO A 405 10.50 9.26 -14.96
N ASP A 406 9.67 10.10 -15.58
CA ASP A 406 10.11 11.25 -16.39
C ASP A 406 9.66 12.55 -15.71
N TYR A 407 10.64 13.35 -15.29
CA TYR A 407 10.43 14.66 -14.67
C TYR A 407 10.51 15.82 -15.67
N SER A 408 10.77 15.54 -16.95
CA SER A 408 10.81 16.55 -18.03
C SER A 408 9.44 16.87 -18.63
N ILE A 409 8.48 15.93 -18.52
CA ILE A 409 7.09 16.10 -18.98
C ILE A 409 6.20 16.79 -17.93
N THR A 410 5.05 17.31 -18.35
CA THR A 410 4.10 17.94 -17.41
C THR A 410 3.48 16.91 -16.45
N VAL A 411 2.97 17.37 -15.31
CA VAL A 411 2.24 16.50 -14.36
C VAL A 411 1.05 15.83 -15.02
N GLY A 412 0.32 16.55 -15.88
CA GLY A 412 -0.88 16.03 -16.54
C GLY A 412 -0.55 14.94 -17.57
N GLU A 413 0.53 15.09 -18.33
CA GLU A 413 1.03 14.05 -19.25
C GLU A 413 1.43 12.79 -18.48
N ALA A 414 2.22 12.94 -17.40
CA ALA A 414 2.63 11.81 -16.58
C ALA A 414 1.42 11.06 -15.99
N TYR A 415 0.43 11.77 -15.45
CA TYR A 415 -0.78 11.15 -14.89
C TYR A 415 -1.57 10.40 -15.97
N ARG A 416 -1.76 11.00 -17.14
CA ARG A 416 -2.45 10.39 -18.29
C ARG A 416 -1.75 9.12 -18.74
N ASP A 417 -0.43 9.17 -18.94
CA ASP A 417 0.34 8.07 -19.51
C ASP A 417 0.39 6.87 -18.55
N ILE A 418 0.50 7.12 -17.24
CA ILE A 418 0.42 6.07 -16.21
C ILE A 418 -0.96 5.40 -16.21
N VAL A 419 -2.04 6.18 -16.33
CA VAL A 419 -3.41 5.64 -16.41
C VAL A 419 -3.57 4.77 -17.65
N LEU A 420 -3.13 5.24 -18.82
CA LEU A 420 -3.21 4.47 -20.07
C LEU A 420 -2.40 3.17 -19.98
N SER A 421 -1.18 3.22 -19.42
CA SER A 421 -0.38 2.02 -19.15
C SER A 421 -1.11 1.04 -18.25
N HIS A 422 -1.81 1.52 -17.21
CA HIS A 422 -2.56 0.64 -16.31
C HIS A 422 -3.77 -0.01 -16.99
N ILE A 423 -4.54 0.77 -17.76
CA ILE A 423 -5.69 0.25 -18.52
C ILE A 423 -5.22 -0.83 -19.50
N ASN A 424 -4.13 -0.59 -20.22
CA ASN A 424 -3.58 -1.54 -21.18
C ASN A 424 -3.02 -2.80 -20.50
N HIS A 425 -2.41 -2.66 -19.32
CA HIS A 425 -1.85 -3.78 -18.56
C HIS A 425 -2.92 -4.68 -17.95
N THR A 426 -3.96 -4.09 -17.35
CA THR A 426 -4.98 -4.83 -16.59
C THR A 426 -6.23 -5.17 -17.39
N GLY A 427 -6.53 -4.41 -18.44
CA GLY A 427 -7.80 -4.47 -19.15
C GLY A 427 -8.99 -4.05 -18.28
N ARG A 428 -8.79 -3.10 -17.35
CA ARG A 428 -9.82 -2.58 -16.43
C ARG A 428 -9.83 -1.05 -16.33
N LEU A 429 -10.94 -0.51 -15.85
CA LEU A 429 -11.22 0.90 -15.61
C LEU A 429 -11.25 1.27 -14.11
N GLU A 430 -10.44 0.61 -13.29
CA GLU A 430 -10.40 0.79 -11.83
C GLU A 430 -10.02 2.21 -11.41
N GLN A 431 -9.25 2.93 -12.22
CA GLN A 431 -8.88 4.32 -11.97
C GLN A 431 -10.10 5.24 -11.83
N LEU A 432 -11.23 4.90 -12.47
CA LEU A 432 -12.42 5.73 -12.46
C LEU A 432 -13.02 5.85 -11.04
N GLU A 433 -12.79 4.88 -10.17
CA GLU A 433 -13.17 4.96 -8.76
C GLU A 433 -12.49 6.11 -8.01
N TYR A 434 -11.39 6.59 -8.54
CA TYR A 434 -10.57 7.66 -7.97
C TYR A 434 -10.71 8.98 -8.73
N THR A 435 -11.59 9.02 -9.74
CA THR A 435 -11.91 10.24 -10.48
C THR A 435 -12.99 11.03 -9.76
N HIS A 436 -12.77 12.34 -9.68
CA HIS A 436 -13.74 13.30 -9.16
C HIS A 436 -13.49 14.67 -9.79
N GLN A 437 -14.51 15.52 -9.80
CA GLN A 437 -14.41 16.89 -10.30
C GLN A 437 -14.11 17.91 -9.20
N PHE A 438 -14.48 17.61 -7.96
CA PHE A 438 -14.30 18.48 -6.83
C PHE A 438 -12.82 18.71 -6.51
N GLY A 439 -12.36 19.97 -6.58
CA GLY A 439 -11.05 20.37 -6.08
C GLY A 439 -9.86 19.88 -6.90
N ARG A 440 -10.06 19.48 -8.17
CA ARG A 440 -8.97 19.18 -9.11
C ARG A 440 -8.04 20.38 -9.25
N LYS A 441 -6.73 20.14 -9.32
CA LYS A 441 -5.67 21.14 -9.52
C LYS A 441 -4.82 20.85 -10.75
N ILE A 442 -4.72 19.59 -11.16
CA ILE A 442 -3.94 19.20 -12.32
C ILE A 442 -4.84 19.19 -13.56
N ASP A 443 -4.44 19.93 -14.59
CA ASP A 443 -5.12 19.96 -15.87
C ASP A 443 -4.93 18.61 -16.59
N THR A 444 -5.99 17.79 -16.55
CA THR A 444 -6.04 16.43 -17.08
C THR A 444 -7.47 16.10 -17.48
N PRO A 445 -7.67 15.20 -18.47
CA PRO A 445 -8.99 14.68 -18.80
C PRO A 445 -9.74 14.14 -17.59
N SER A 446 -11.07 14.21 -17.59
CA SER A 446 -11.89 13.85 -16.42
C SER A 446 -11.76 12.39 -15.97
N TRP A 447 -11.40 11.50 -16.89
CA TRP A 447 -11.14 10.07 -16.64
C TRP A 447 -9.77 9.78 -16.02
N VAL A 448 -8.92 10.79 -15.88
CA VAL A 448 -7.63 10.72 -15.17
C VAL A 448 -7.84 11.19 -13.72
N PRO A 449 -7.50 10.39 -12.70
CA PRO A 449 -7.63 10.79 -11.31
C PRO A 449 -6.57 11.83 -10.91
N ASP A 450 -6.96 12.79 -10.07
CA ASP A 450 -6.05 13.80 -9.52
C ASP A 450 -5.66 13.46 -8.07
N PHE A 451 -4.50 12.81 -7.92
CA PHE A 451 -3.93 12.48 -6.61
C PHE A 451 -3.12 13.61 -5.98
N SER A 452 -3.03 14.78 -6.60
CA SER A 452 -2.34 15.94 -6.03
C SER A 452 -3.10 16.56 -4.86
N THR A 453 -4.32 16.11 -4.57
CA THR A 453 -5.17 16.66 -3.52
C THR A 453 -5.69 15.64 -2.51
N ASP A 454 -5.72 16.09 -1.25
CA ASP A 454 -6.10 15.30 -0.08
C ASP A 454 -7.60 15.40 0.20
N HIS A 455 -8.32 16.27 -0.51
CA HIS A 455 -9.67 16.75 -0.18
C HIS A 455 -10.76 15.69 -0.36
N PHE A 456 -10.55 14.73 -1.26
CA PHE A 456 -11.58 13.76 -1.62
C PHE A 456 -11.52 12.50 -0.77
N ARG A 457 -12.05 12.49 0.46
CA ARG A 457 -12.13 11.25 1.28
C ARG A 457 -13.45 10.50 1.05
N GLN A 458 -13.83 10.27 -0.20
CA GLN A 458 -14.94 9.37 -0.48
C GLN A 458 -14.49 7.93 -0.17
N THR A 459 -15.30 7.21 0.61
CA THR A 459 -15.15 5.75 0.76
C THR A 459 -15.48 5.11 -0.59
N SER A 460 -14.52 4.43 -1.24
CA SER A 460 -14.78 3.75 -2.52
C SER A 460 -15.98 2.81 -2.37
N CYS A 461 -16.94 2.93 -3.30
CA CYS A 461 -18.05 2.02 -3.52
C CYS A 461 -17.63 0.74 -4.28
N GLY A 462 -16.39 0.75 -4.80
CA GLY A 462 -15.88 0.01 -5.95
C GLY A 462 -16.12 -1.49 -6.01
N TYR A 463 -15.88 -2.15 -4.89
CA TYR A 463 -15.50 -3.57 -4.92
C TYR A 463 -16.54 -4.49 -4.31
N GLN A 464 -17.76 -3.98 -4.14
CA GLN A 464 -18.87 -4.79 -3.64
C GLN A 464 -19.97 -4.94 -4.67
N GLN A 465 -20.07 -4.05 -5.65
CA GLN A 465 -21.22 -4.04 -6.55
C GLN A 465 -21.04 -4.95 -7.77
N HIS A 466 -19.84 -5.09 -8.33
CA HIS A 466 -19.58 -5.95 -9.50
C HIS A 466 -20.51 -5.66 -10.70
N SER A 467 -20.77 -4.39 -10.99
CA SER A 467 -21.79 -3.96 -11.96
C SER A 467 -21.55 -4.38 -13.40
N SER A 468 -20.31 -4.58 -13.81
CA SER A 468 -19.96 -5.09 -15.14
C SER A 468 -19.52 -6.56 -15.13
N GLY A 469 -19.72 -7.27 -14.01
CA GLY A 469 -19.27 -8.66 -13.83
C GLY A 469 -17.77 -8.80 -14.02
N VAL A 470 -17.34 -9.92 -14.60
CA VAL A 470 -15.93 -10.19 -14.95
C VAL A 470 -15.64 -9.80 -16.41
N SER A 471 -16.14 -8.62 -16.82
CA SER A 471 -15.87 -8.09 -18.16
C SER A 471 -14.50 -7.41 -18.23
N ARG A 472 -13.92 -7.45 -19.42
CA ARG A 472 -12.76 -6.63 -19.81
C ARG A 472 -13.24 -5.27 -20.30
N CYS A 473 -12.45 -4.21 -20.10
CA CYS A 473 -12.73 -2.94 -20.75
C CYS A 473 -12.43 -2.99 -22.26
N GLU A 474 -13.28 -2.33 -23.04
CA GLU A 474 -13.06 -2.08 -24.46
C GLU A 474 -12.81 -0.58 -24.61
N VAL A 475 -11.56 -0.22 -24.96
CA VAL A 475 -11.10 1.18 -24.95
C VAL A 475 -10.31 1.54 -26.20
N ARG A 476 -10.45 2.79 -26.63
CA ARG A 476 -9.58 3.40 -27.65
C ARG A 476 -9.22 4.82 -27.24
N TYR A 477 -7.93 5.10 -27.10
CA TYR A 477 -7.44 6.45 -26.83
C TYR A 477 -7.36 7.27 -28.13
N GLU A 478 -7.80 8.52 -28.07
CA GLU A 478 -7.74 9.50 -29.14
C GLU A 478 -7.13 10.79 -28.62
N SER A 479 -6.02 11.21 -29.21
CA SER A 479 -5.26 12.38 -28.77
C SER A 479 -5.89 13.69 -29.28
N PRO A 480 -5.89 14.78 -28.49
CA PRO A 480 -5.42 14.87 -27.10
C PRO A 480 -6.55 14.62 -26.10
N GLY A 481 -6.39 13.60 -25.25
CA GLY A 481 -7.18 13.49 -24.01
C GLY A 481 -8.54 12.80 -24.09
N PHE A 482 -8.96 12.28 -25.25
CA PHE A 482 -10.23 11.56 -25.36
C PHE A 482 -10.07 10.06 -25.20
N LEU A 483 -10.88 9.44 -24.34
CA LEU A 483 -10.92 7.99 -24.16
C LEU A 483 -12.29 7.46 -24.56
N HIS A 484 -12.33 6.71 -25.66
CA HIS A 484 -13.53 5.98 -26.08
C HIS A 484 -13.65 4.74 -25.21
N VAL A 485 -14.79 4.56 -24.55
CA VAL A 485 -15.07 3.41 -23.68
C VAL A 485 -16.43 2.80 -24.05
N VAL A 486 -16.54 1.47 -24.01
CA VAL A 486 -17.81 0.78 -24.28
C VAL A 486 -18.52 0.45 -22.96
N GLY A 487 -19.84 0.65 -22.95
CA GLY A 487 -20.69 0.30 -21.81
C GLY A 487 -22.17 0.36 -22.16
N LYS A 488 -23.02 0.27 -21.14
CA LYS A 488 -24.47 0.41 -21.26
C LYS A 488 -24.93 1.67 -20.55
N ARG A 489 -25.75 2.47 -21.23
CA ARG A 489 -26.52 3.56 -20.61
C ARG A 489 -27.69 2.94 -19.83
N CYS A 490 -27.80 3.25 -18.54
CA CYS A 490 -28.84 2.67 -17.68
C CYS A 490 -30.00 3.64 -17.46
N ALA A 491 -29.71 4.87 -17.03
CA ALA A 491 -30.73 5.85 -16.68
C ALA A 491 -30.17 7.28 -16.68
N THR A 492 -31.02 8.27 -16.42
CA THR A 492 -30.62 9.66 -16.18
C THR A 492 -31.07 10.09 -14.78
N VAL A 493 -30.17 10.73 -14.04
CA VAL A 493 -30.43 11.24 -12.70
C VAL A 493 -31.45 12.36 -12.77
N SER A 494 -32.55 12.23 -12.03
CA SER A 494 -33.62 13.23 -11.96
C SER A 494 -33.66 13.97 -10.64
N LEU A 495 -32.97 13.49 -9.62
CA LEU A 495 -32.93 14.10 -8.31
C LEU A 495 -31.61 13.78 -7.61
N VAL A 496 -31.05 14.80 -6.94
CA VAL A 496 -29.83 14.69 -6.13
C VAL A 496 -30.06 15.37 -4.78
N SER A 497 -29.71 14.70 -3.69
CA SER A 497 -29.80 15.28 -2.35
C SER A 497 -28.60 16.16 -2.01
N GLU A 498 -28.66 16.84 -0.88
CA GLU A 498 -27.44 17.34 -0.25
C GLU A 498 -26.49 16.19 0.13
N ARG A 499 -25.18 16.47 0.08
CA ARG A 499 -24.12 15.55 0.49
C ARG A 499 -24.19 15.20 1.98
N PHE A 500 -23.92 13.95 2.29
CA PHE A 500 -23.79 13.47 3.66
C PHE A 500 -22.47 13.95 4.27
N ARG A 501 -22.54 14.86 5.24
CA ARG A 501 -21.35 15.33 5.97
C ARG A 501 -20.94 14.26 6.98
N ARG A 502 -19.63 14.06 7.13
CA ARG A 502 -19.09 13.17 8.15
C ARG A 502 -19.38 13.75 9.53
N ASP A 503 -20.44 13.26 10.15
CA ASP A 503 -20.87 13.62 11.50
C ASP A 503 -21.38 12.36 12.20
N TYR A 504 -21.12 12.24 13.50
CA TYR A 504 -21.57 11.13 14.33
C TYR A 504 -22.52 11.71 15.39
N GLY A 505 -23.70 12.17 14.94
CA GLY A 505 -24.63 12.91 15.79
C GLY A 505 -26.03 13.09 15.19
N SER A 506 -26.84 13.92 15.83
CA SER A 506 -28.24 14.19 15.46
C SER A 506 -28.41 14.69 14.02
N ARG A 507 -27.43 15.45 13.50
CA ARG A 507 -27.44 15.95 12.12
C ARG A 507 -27.31 14.84 11.09
N ALA A 508 -26.47 13.84 11.33
CA ALA A 508 -26.33 12.68 10.45
C ALA A 508 -27.65 11.89 10.33
N ILE A 509 -28.34 11.71 11.46
CA ILE A 509 -29.67 11.08 11.51
C ILE A 509 -30.70 11.92 10.76
N ALA A 510 -30.69 13.25 10.94
CA ALA A 510 -31.58 14.16 10.23
C ALA A 510 -31.41 14.05 8.71
N THR A 511 -30.16 13.99 8.21
CA THR A 511 -29.88 13.79 6.79
C THR A 511 -30.45 12.47 6.27
N LEU A 512 -30.26 11.36 6.99
CA LEU A 512 -30.84 10.06 6.59
C LEU A 512 -32.38 10.09 6.57
N ASN A 513 -33.02 10.79 7.50
CA ASN A 513 -34.47 10.92 7.51
C ASN A 513 -34.99 11.71 6.30
N VAL A 514 -34.27 12.77 5.90
CA VAL A 514 -34.58 13.52 4.67
C VAL A 514 -34.45 12.61 3.45
N TRP A 515 -33.34 11.86 3.34
CA TRP A 515 -33.13 10.90 2.26
C TRP A 515 -34.23 9.84 2.22
N TYR A 516 -34.61 9.27 3.37
CA TYR A 516 -35.70 8.29 3.45
C TYR A 516 -37.03 8.89 3.00
N SER A 517 -37.33 10.14 3.37
CA SER A 517 -38.55 10.84 2.93
C SER A 517 -38.57 11.06 1.42
N MET A 518 -37.42 11.29 0.79
CA MET A 518 -37.31 11.41 -0.67
C MET A 518 -37.59 10.07 -1.35
N VAL A 519 -36.95 9.00 -0.88
CA VAL A 519 -37.11 7.63 -1.39
C VAL A 519 -38.53 7.08 -1.16
N SER A 520 -39.16 7.41 -0.04
CA SER A 520 -40.52 6.97 0.31
C SER A 520 -41.62 7.53 -0.60
N LYS A 521 -41.31 8.51 -1.47
CA LYS A 521 -42.24 9.02 -2.49
C LYS A 521 -42.37 8.09 -3.70
N LEU A 522 -41.47 7.13 -3.85
CA LEU A 522 -41.56 6.10 -4.89
C LEU A 522 -42.67 5.11 -4.55
N THR A 523 -43.56 4.86 -5.52
CA THR A 523 -44.63 3.88 -5.38
C THR A 523 -44.14 2.44 -5.53
N ALA A 524 -43.05 2.23 -6.29
CA ALA A 524 -42.39 0.94 -6.48
C ALA A 524 -40.94 1.14 -6.94
N HIS A 525 -40.07 0.16 -6.65
CA HIS A 525 -38.72 0.07 -7.19
C HIS A 525 -38.68 -0.90 -8.39
N SER A 526 -37.79 -0.68 -9.36
CA SER A 526 -37.69 -1.49 -10.59
C SER A 526 -37.42 -2.97 -10.35
N THR A 527 -36.80 -3.32 -9.21
CA THR A 527 -36.54 -4.72 -8.80
C THR A 527 -37.71 -5.39 -8.08
N GLY A 528 -38.79 -4.66 -7.77
CA GLY A 528 -39.89 -5.16 -6.95
C GLY A 528 -39.61 -5.22 -5.44
N ALA A 529 -38.40 -4.87 -4.99
CA ALA A 529 -38.05 -4.83 -3.57
C ALA A 529 -38.81 -3.73 -2.80
N SER A 530 -39.01 -3.95 -1.49
CA SER A 530 -39.65 -2.96 -0.63
C SER A 530 -38.80 -1.70 -0.48
N ILE A 531 -39.43 -0.53 -0.41
CA ILE A 531 -38.72 0.75 -0.27
C ILE A 531 -37.80 0.80 0.99
N PRO A 532 -38.21 0.28 2.17
CA PRO A 532 -37.31 0.16 3.30
C PRO A 532 -36.05 -0.67 3.02
N ASP A 533 -36.17 -1.79 2.30
CA ASP A 533 -35.04 -2.66 1.97
C ASP A 533 -34.10 -2.00 0.97
N VAL A 534 -34.65 -1.35 -0.05
CA VAL A 534 -33.88 -0.56 -1.04
C VAL A 534 -33.07 0.51 -0.31
N PHE A 535 -33.71 1.27 0.58
CA PHE A 535 -33.04 2.33 1.32
C PHE A 535 -31.94 1.80 2.25
N ALA A 536 -32.24 0.74 3.02
CA ALA A 536 -31.29 0.12 3.94
C ALA A 536 -30.04 -0.40 3.20
N ASN A 537 -30.24 -1.09 2.07
CA ASN A 537 -29.12 -1.58 1.24
C ASN A 537 -28.33 -0.45 0.60
N THR A 538 -29.00 0.65 0.20
CA THR A 538 -28.34 1.81 -0.39
C THR A 538 -27.40 2.51 0.60
N ILE A 539 -27.86 2.81 1.82
CA ILE A 539 -27.03 3.49 2.84
C ILE A 539 -25.92 2.60 3.42
N GLN A 540 -25.94 1.31 3.08
CA GLN A 540 -24.93 0.31 3.45
C GLN A 540 -24.13 -0.18 2.24
N GLN A 541 -24.36 0.38 1.04
CA GLN A 541 -23.72 -0.01 -0.22
C GLN A 541 -23.69 -1.53 -0.44
N GLY A 542 -24.81 -2.21 -0.16
CA GLY A 542 -24.95 -3.66 -0.35
C GLY A 542 -24.28 -4.54 0.72
N SER A 543 -23.72 -3.95 1.79
CA SER A 543 -23.07 -4.70 2.89
C SER A 543 -24.06 -5.45 3.80
N LEU A 544 -25.39 -5.25 3.65
CA LEU A 544 -26.45 -5.87 4.46
C LEU A 544 -27.00 -7.18 3.92
N GLN A 545 -27.04 -7.36 2.59
CA GLN A 545 -27.27 -8.69 2.02
C GLN A 545 -26.23 -9.62 2.65
N GLU A 546 -26.65 -10.80 3.13
CA GLU A 546 -25.89 -11.77 3.93
C GLU A 546 -24.52 -12.15 3.34
N ARG A 547 -23.56 -11.22 3.38
CA ARG A 547 -22.20 -11.31 2.86
C ARG A 547 -21.18 -11.47 3.99
N ARG A 548 -21.67 -11.74 5.21
CA ARG A 548 -20.87 -12.08 6.40
C ARG A 548 -21.63 -13.13 7.20
N GLN A 549 -21.01 -14.29 7.43
CA GLN A 549 -21.54 -15.27 8.40
C GLN A 549 -21.84 -14.56 9.72
N ALA A 550 -23.08 -14.68 10.19
CA ALA A 550 -23.55 -14.06 11.41
C ALA A 550 -22.80 -14.65 12.61
N LEU A 551 -21.79 -13.93 13.11
CA LEU A 551 -21.25 -14.15 14.46
C LEU A 551 -22.33 -13.80 15.49
N SER A 552 -22.43 -14.59 16.55
CA SER A 552 -23.37 -14.46 17.67
C SER A 552 -23.19 -13.12 18.42
N ILE A 553 -23.74 -12.03 17.89
CA ILE A 553 -23.65 -10.67 18.44
C ILE A 553 -25.04 -10.22 18.92
N THR A 554 -25.10 -9.55 20.08
CA THR A 554 -26.37 -9.04 20.65
C THR A 554 -27.02 -7.94 19.79
N LYS A 555 -28.37 -7.88 19.78
CA LYS A 555 -29.18 -6.95 18.96
C LYS A 555 -28.77 -5.47 19.09
N ASP A 556 -28.42 -5.00 20.29
CA ASP A 556 -28.00 -3.61 20.51
C ASP A 556 -26.61 -3.28 19.98
N ARG A 557 -25.70 -4.26 19.96
CA ARG A 557 -24.39 -4.11 19.33
C ARG A 557 -24.51 -4.10 17.81
N LEU A 558 -25.40 -4.93 17.26
CA LEU A 558 -25.74 -4.91 15.84
C LEU A 558 -26.33 -3.56 15.41
N ARG A 559 -27.28 -3.00 16.18
CA ARG A 559 -27.88 -1.69 15.88
C ARG A 559 -26.87 -0.54 15.90
N ARG A 560 -26.00 -0.49 16.92
CA ARG A 560 -24.94 0.55 16.99
C ARG A 560 -23.91 0.40 15.87
N ARG A 561 -23.55 -0.84 15.55
CA ARG A 561 -22.65 -1.15 14.44
C ARG A 561 -23.26 -0.71 13.11
N TYR A 562 -24.52 -1.06 12.87
CA TYR A 562 -25.28 -0.69 11.68
C TYR A 562 -25.26 0.82 11.44
N ILE A 563 -25.66 1.61 12.44
CA ILE A 563 -25.70 3.08 12.32
C ILE A 563 -24.30 3.64 12.03
N ARG A 564 -23.29 3.14 12.74
CA ARG A 564 -21.90 3.58 12.57
C ARG A 564 -21.36 3.25 11.16
N GLU A 565 -21.64 2.05 10.66
CA GLU A 565 -21.26 1.62 9.32
C GLU A 565 -21.98 2.46 8.25
N SER A 566 -23.29 2.70 8.40
CA SER A 566 -24.07 3.58 7.51
C SER A 566 -23.44 4.97 7.40
N PHE A 567 -23.08 5.61 8.51
CA PHE A 567 -22.47 6.94 8.47
C PHE A 567 -21.12 6.95 7.76
N SER A 568 -20.34 5.87 7.89
CA SER A 568 -19.07 5.72 7.20
C SER A 568 -19.26 5.51 5.69
N TYR A 569 -20.21 4.67 5.29
CA TYR A 569 -20.49 4.41 3.87
C TYR A 569 -21.16 5.60 3.17
N CYS A 570 -22.01 6.35 3.86
CA CYS A 570 -22.65 7.54 3.29
C CYS A 570 -21.70 8.75 3.23
N SER A 571 -20.64 8.79 4.04
CA SER A 571 -19.79 9.97 4.18
C SER A 571 -19.22 10.48 2.85
N GLY A 572 -19.54 11.73 2.52
CA GLY A 572 -19.12 12.39 1.28
C GLY A 572 -20.02 12.13 0.07
N TRP A 573 -20.98 11.20 0.17
CA TRP A 573 -21.91 10.86 -0.91
C TRP A 573 -23.18 11.70 -0.88
N ALA A 574 -23.84 11.87 -2.02
CA ALA A 574 -25.21 12.37 -2.14
C ALA A 574 -26.15 11.23 -2.55
N LEU A 575 -27.39 11.23 -2.06
CA LEU A 575 -28.41 10.32 -2.57
C LEU A 575 -28.80 10.76 -3.99
N ILE A 576 -28.81 9.83 -4.93
CA ILE A 576 -29.28 10.03 -6.30
C ILE A 576 -30.52 9.17 -6.57
N GLN A 577 -31.41 9.69 -7.40
CA GLN A 577 -32.61 8.98 -7.84
C GLN A 577 -32.83 9.23 -9.35
N THR A 578 -33.39 8.22 -10.02
CA THR A 578 -33.77 8.29 -11.44
C THR A 578 -35.29 8.11 -11.59
N PRO A 579 -35.90 8.54 -12.72
CA PRO A 579 -37.32 8.34 -12.99
C PRO A 579 -37.71 6.86 -13.05
N ASP A 580 -36.78 6.01 -13.50
CA ASP A 580 -36.96 4.56 -13.65
C ASP A 580 -36.87 3.80 -12.31
N GLY A 581 -36.79 4.54 -11.19
CA GLY A 581 -36.85 4.00 -9.84
C GLY A 581 -35.50 3.64 -9.24
N TYR A 582 -34.38 3.73 -9.97
CA TYR A 582 -33.06 3.48 -9.37
C TYR A 582 -32.74 4.48 -8.26
N ILE A 583 -32.21 3.95 -7.16
CA ILE A 583 -31.77 4.71 -5.99
C ILE A 583 -30.31 4.37 -5.71
N GLY A 584 -29.51 5.39 -5.45
CA GLY A 584 -28.08 5.22 -5.25
C GLY A 584 -27.41 6.30 -4.41
N LEU A 585 -26.11 6.14 -4.25
CA LEU A 585 -25.19 7.11 -3.68
C LEU A 585 -24.24 7.57 -4.78
N GLY A 586 -24.32 8.85 -5.15
CA GLY A 586 -23.48 9.50 -6.16
C GLY A 586 -22.40 10.41 -5.56
N PRO A 587 -21.35 10.72 -6.35
CA PRO A 587 -20.29 11.64 -5.96
C PRO A 587 -20.83 13.03 -5.60
N PRO A 588 -20.08 13.83 -4.80
CA PRO A 588 -20.51 15.17 -4.37
C PRO A 588 -20.91 16.12 -5.51
N ASP A 589 -20.34 15.93 -6.70
CA ASP A 589 -20.56 16.78 -7.87
C ASP A 589 -21.69 16.28 -8.79
N ALA A 590 -22.40 15.22 -8.37
CA ALA A 590 -23.56 14.71 -9.07
C ALA A 590 -24.65 15.77 -9.19
N LYS A 591 -25.33 15.81 -10.34
CA LYS A 591 -26.43 16.73 -10.64
C LYS A 591 -27.53 16.02 -11.41
N GLU A 592 -28.71 16.63 -11.39
CA GLU A 592 -29.79 16.26 -12.30
C GLU A 592 -29.32 16.39 -13.76
N GLY A 593 -29.69 15.43 -14.59
CA GLY A 593 -29.22 15.30 -15.98
C GLY A 593 -27.98 14.43 -16.16
N ASP A 594 -27.24 14.09 -15.09
CA ASP A 594 -26.12 13.16 -15.19
C ASP A 594 -26.61 11.77 -15.64
N VAL A 595 -25.83 11.13 -16.50
CA VAL A 595 -26.14 9.84 -17.11
C VAL A 595 -25.51 8.73 -16.28
N LEU A 596 -26.33 7.78 -15.83
CA LEU A 596 -25.89 6.59 -15.13
C LEU A 596 -25.52 5.51 -16.14
N CYS A 597 -24.26 5.06 -16.10
CA CYS A 597 -23.72 4.07 -17.03
C CYS A 597 -23.05 2.90 -16.29
N VAL A 598 -23.11 1.71 -16.89
CA VAL A 598 -22.26 0.58 -16.53
C VAL A 598 -21.22 0.40 -17.64
N LEU A 599 -19.97 0.75 -17.34
CA LEU A 599 -18.86 0.63 -18.28
C LEU A 599 -18.20 -0.75 -18.16
N LEU A 600 -17.85 -1.36 -19.29
CA LEU A 600 -17.16 -2.66 -19.28
C LEU A 600 -15.79 -2.53 -18.62
N GLY A 601 -15.42 -3.50 -17.79
CA GLY A 601 -14.18 -3.48 -17.01
C GLY A 601 -14.17 -2.50 -15.82
N CYS A 602 -15.31 -1.89 -15.45
CA CYS A 602 -15.46 -1.09 -14.24
C CYS A 602 -16.37 -1.80 -13.22
N ALA A 603 -15.92 -1.96 -11.97
CA ALA A 603 -16.64 -2.71 -10.96
C ALA A 603 -17.87 -1.97 -10.39
N SER A 604 -17.93 -0.65 -10.58
CA SER A 604 -19.03 0.21 -10.15
C SER A 604 -19.69 0.92 -11.34
N PRO A 605 -20.97 1.30 -11.24
CA PRO A 605 -21.58 2.23 -12.16
C PRO A 605 -20.88 3.60 -12.09
N VAL A 606 -20.95 4.35 -13.18
CA VAL A 606 -20.28 5.65 -13.36
C VAL A 606 -21.32 6.69 -13.76
N LEU A 607 -21.26 7.87 -13.14
CA LEU A 607 -22.01 9.04 -13.59
C LEU A 607 -21.19 9.81 -14.61
N LEU A 608 -21.77 10.02 -15.78
CA LEU A 608 -21.22 10.80 -16.88
C LEU A 608 -22.07 12.04 -17.14
N ARG A 609 -21.44 13.18 -17.39
CA ARG A 609 -22.13 14.41 -17.78
C ARG A 609 -21.81 14.75 -19.22
N GLU A 610 -22.83 14.87 -20.05
CA GLU A 610 -22.68 15.28 -21.43
C GLU A 610 -22.21 16.74 -21.50
N THR A 611 -21.08 16.99 -22.16
CA THR A 611 -20.48 18.34 -22.27
C THR A 611 -20.83 19.01 -23.60
N SER A 612 -21.22 18.23 -24.60
CA SER A 612 -21.69 18.71 -25.89
C SER A 612 -22.74 17.74 -26.44
N PRO A 613 -23.80 18.23 -27.08
CA PRO A 613 -24.84 17.36 -27.64
C PRO A 613 -24.25 16.34 -28.62
N GLY A 614 -24.37 15.05 -28.28
CA GLY A 614 -24.09 13.94 -29.19
C GLY A 614 -22.63 13.49 -29.32
N GLY A 615 -21.73 13.76 -28.38
CA GLY A 615 -20.35 13.29 -28.54
C GLY A 615 -19.52 13.05 -27.28
N HIS A 616 -19.47 14.02 -26.35
CA HIS A 616 -18.43 14.04 -25.32
C HIS A 616 -18.99 14.06 -23.89
N TYR A 617 -18.31 13.33 -23.02
CA TYR A 617 -18.71 13.14 -21.63
C TYR A 617 -17.59 13.49 -20.66
N GLN A 618 -17.95 14.19 -19.59
CA GLN A 618 -17.12 14.36 -18.40
C GLN A 618 -17.45 13.25 -17.40
N VAL A 619 -16.42 12.58 -16.88
CA VAL A 619 -16.57 11.62 -15.78
C VAL A 619 -16.81 12.39 -14.48
N ILE A 620 -17.99 12.24 -13.88
CA ILE A 620 -18.29 12.87 -12.58
C ILE A 620 -17.74 12.02 -11.43
N GLY A 621 -17.80 10.70 -11.57
CA GLY A 621 -17.22 9.72 -10.65
C GLY A 621 -18.06 8.43 -10.59
N THR A 622 -17.54 7.43 -9.89
CA THR A 622 -18.29 6.19 -9.62
C THR A 622 -19.38 6.41 -8.59
N CYS A 623 -20.43 5.60 -8.65
CA CYS A 623 -21.54 5.61 -7.70
C CYS A 623 -21.91 4.20 -7.23
N TYR A 624 -22.68 4.10 -6.15
CA TYR A 624 -23.39 2.87 -5.80
C TYR A 624 -24.85 3.01 -6.22
N VAL A 625 -25.44 2.00 -6.84
CA VAL A 625 -26.87 2.00 -7.21
C VAL A 625 -27.49 0.64 -6.93
N TYR A 626 -28.53 0.60 -6.11
CA TYR A 626 -29.25 -0.65 -5.82
C TYR A 626 -29.97 -1.16 -7.07
N GLY A 627 -29.88 -2.47 -7.33
CA GLY A 627 -30.42 -3.12 -8.52
C GLY A 627 -29.49 -3.09 -9.74
N LEU A 628 -28.25 -2.62 -9.59
CA LEU A 628 -27.21 -2.66 -10.63
C LEU A 628 -25.99 -3.51 -10.19
N GLU A 629 -26.12 -4.25 -9.10
CA GLU A 629 -25.15 -5.25 -8.65
C GLU A 629 -25.02 -6.43 -9.60
N ASP A 630 -23.93 -7.19 -9.48
CA ASP A 630 -23.73 -8.51 -10.05
C ASP A 630 -24.11 -8.57 -11.54
N ALA A 631 -23.59 -7.65 -12.36
CA ALA A 631 -23.87 -7.56 -13.79
C ALA A 631 -25.35 -7.44 -14.21
N ILE A 632 -26.28 -7.08 -13.32
CA ILE A 632 -27.73 -7.02 -13.61
C ILE A 632 -28.04 -6.10 -14.80
N ALA A 633 -27.35 -4.96 -14.92
CA ALA A 633 -27.51 -4.08 -16.08
C ALA A 633 -27.26 -4.79 -17.41
N LEU A 634 -26.29 -5.71 -17.46
CA LEU A 634 -25.85 -6.38 -18.68
C LEU A 634 -26.60 -7.69 -18.92
N LEU A 635 -26.85 -8.48 -17.87
CA LEU A 635 -27.36 -9.85 -17.98
C LEU A 635 -28.82 -10.00 -17.50
N GLY A 636 -29.42 -8.96 -16.92
CA GLY A 636 -30.71 -9.05 -16.25
C GLY A 636 -30.59 -9.60 -14.81
N PRO A 637 -31.72 -9.68 -14.08
CA PRO A 637 -31.73 -10.19 -12.71
C PRO A 637 -31.27 -11.65 -12.63
N LEU A 638 -30.67 -12.04 -11.50
CA LEU A 638 -30.37 -13.45 -11.24
C LEU A 638 -31.68 -14.25 -11.19
N PRO A 639 -31.74 -15.45 -11.80
CA PRO A 639 -32.91 -16.31 -11.69
C PRO A 639 -33.04 -16.88 -10.27
N GLU A 640 -34.24 -16.91 -9.71
CA GLU A 640 -34.49 -17.66 -8.47
C GLU A 640 -34.14 -19.15 -8.68
N PRO A 641 -33.51 -19.85 -7.71
CA PRO A 641 -33.18 -19.42 -6.34
C PRO A 641 -31.73 -18.91 -6.16
N TRP A 642 -31.07 -18.42 -7.22
CA TRP A 642 -29.66 -18.03 -7.19
C TRP A 642 -29.44 -16.63 -6.57
N GLN A 643 -28.36 -16.49 -5.82
CA GLN A 643 -27.90 -15.20 -5.27
C GLN A 643 -26.39 -15.03 -5.41
N GLY A 644 -25.94 -13.79 -5.58
CA GLY A 644 -24.52 -13.43 -5.53
C GLY A 644 -23.98 -13.47 -4.10
N HIS A 645 -22.82 -14.07 -3.91
CA HIS A 645 -22.10 -14.17 -2.65
C HIS A 645 -20.64 -13.79 -2.84
N LEU A 646 -20.07 -13.00 -1.91
CA LEU A 646 -18.67 -12.62 -1.97
C LEU A 646 -17.82 -13.54 -1.11
N GLU A 647 -17.01 -14.35 -1.75
CA GLU A 647 -16.03 -15.22 -1.10
C GLU A 647 -14.69 -14.49 -0.92
N ASN A 648 -14.08 -14.60 0.26
CA ASN A 648 -12.74 -14.07 0.50
C ASN A 648 -11.71 -14.99 -0.16
N ARG A 649 -10.85 -14.45 -1.02
CA ARG A 649 -9.69 -15.19 -1.54
C ARG A 649 -8.46 -14.98 -0.65
N LEU A 650 -7.55 -14.11 -1.07
CA LEU A 650 -6.30 -13.79 -0.38
C LEU A 650 -6.21 -12.28 -0.12
N GLY A 651 -5.78 -11.92 1.09
CA GLY A 651 -5.67 -10.52 1.52
C GLY A 651 -7.02 -9.81 1.51
N THR A 652 -7.13 -8.70 0.78
CA THR A 652 -8.35 -7.90 0.67
C THR A 652 -9.22 -8.24 -0.54
N ARG A 653 -8.79 -9.17 -1.40
CA ARG A 653 -9.48 -9.49 -2.66
C ARG A 653 -10.65 -10.45 -2.41
N ARG A 654 -11.78 -10.17 -3.06
CA ARG A 654 -13.02 -10.93 -2.97
C ARG A 654 -13.44 -11.41 -4.35
N ARG A 655 -14.00 -12.61 -4.40
CA ARG A 655 -14.55 -13.24 -5.61
C ARG A 655 -16.07 -13.27 -5.49
N LEU A 656 -16.77 -12.93 -6.59
CA LEU A 656 -18.20 -13.19 -6.69
C LEU A 656 -18.41 -14.67 -7.04
N VAL A 657 -19.21 -15.36 -6.23
CA VAL A 657 -19.69 -16.73 -6.47
C VAL A 657 -21.21 -16.73 -6.36
N PHE A 658 -21.87 -17.71 -6.97
CA PHE A 658 -23.33 -17.79 -7.01
C PHE A 658 -23.79 -18.94 -6.12
N HIS A 659 -24.67 -18.65 -5.18
CA HIS A 659 -25.20 -19.63 -4.23
C HIS A 659 -26.67 -19.92 -4.55
N ASN A 660 -27.01 -21.19 -4.72
CA ASN A 660 -28.38 -21.65 -4.87
C ASN A 660 -28.99 -21.87 -3.47
N LYS A 661 -29.99 -21.06 -3.09
CA LYS A 661 -30.58 -21.10 -1.74
C LYS A 661 -31.35 -22.38 -1.42
N GLU A 662 -31.86 -23.07 -2.44
CA GLU A 662 -32.69 -24.26 -2.26
C GLU A 662 -31.82 -25.52 -2.13
N THR A 663 -30.78 -25.65 -2.96
CA THR A 663 -29.89 -26.82 -2.96
C THR A 663 -28.69 -26.65 -2.03
N GLY A 664 -28.32 -25.41 -1.67
CA GLY A 664 -27.09 -25.08 -0.95
C GLY A 664 -25.83 -25.10 -1.81
N GLU A 665 -25.96 -25.24 -3.13
CA GLU A 665 -24.85 -25.35 -4.08
C GLU A 665 -24.18 -23.99 -4.34
N TYR A 666 -22.85 -23.99 -4.46
CA TYR A 666 -22.08 -22.83 -4.89
C TYR A 666 -21.49 -23.07 -6.29
N SER A 667 -21.68 -22.10 -7.19
CA SER A 667 -21.13 -22.08 -8.54
C SER A 667 -20.19 -20.90 -8.73
N HIS A 668 -19.08 -21.12 -9.44
CA HIS A 668 -18.20 -20.05 -9.91
C HIS A 668 -18.63 -19.47 -11.25
N ASP A 669 -19.50 -20.17 -11.98
CA ASP A 669 -20.13 -19.68 -13.20
C ASP A 669 -21.41 -18.94 -12.87
N ASP A 670 -21.59 -17.79 -13.53
CA ASP A 670 -22.82 -17.03 -13.46
C ASP A 670 -23.95 -17.82 -14.11
N PRO A 671 -25.06 -18.11 -13.40
CA PRO A 671 -26.14 -18.95 -13.92
C PRO A 671 -26.87 -18.33 -15.12
N ARG A 672 -26.66 -17.03 -15.41
CA ARG A 672 -27.19 -16.37 -16.61
C ARG A 672 -26.31 -16.57 -17.84
N LEU A 673 -25.06 -16.96 -17.62
CA LEU A 673 -24.11 -17.25 -18.68
C LEU A 673 -24.21 -18.74 -19.05
N GLY A 674 -24.43 -19.01 -20.34
CA GLY A 674 -24.43 -20.38 -20.86
C GLY A 674 -23.04 -21.03 -20.85
N GLU A 675 -22.88 -22.15 -21.54
CA GLU A 675 -21.60 -22.87 -21.62
C GLU A 675 -20.46 -22.02 -22.18
N LEU A 676 -19.22 -22.31 -21.74
CA LEU A 676 -18.01 -21.58 -22.15
C LEU A 676 -17.55 -21.87 -23.59
N GLY A 677 -18.11 -22.89 -24.26
CA GLY A 677 -17.76 -23.25 -25.63
C GLY A 677 -16.29 -23.64 -25.77
N ASP A 678 -15.55 -22.92 -26.61
CA ASP A 678 -14.12 -23.15 -26.90
C ASP A 678 -13.18 -22.70 -25.77
N TRP A 679 -13.73 -22.12 -24.71
CA TRP A 679 -12.99 -21.69 -23.54
C TRP A 679 -13.18 -22.64 -22.36
N GLU A 680 -12.20 -22.64 -21.47
CA GLU A 680 -12.30 -23.26 -20.16
C GLU A 680 -11.74 -22.34 -19.09
N ARG A 681 -12.27 -22.45 -17.88
CA ARG A 681 -11.77 -21.70 -16.73
C ARG A 681 -10.48 -22.34 -16.23
N VAL A 682 -9.49 -21.53 -15.88
CA VAL A 682 -8.21 -21.98 -15.33
C VAL A 682 -8.03 -21.43 -13.92
N ASP A 683 -7.76 -22.31 -12.97
CA ASP A 683 -7.33 -21.92 -11.62
C ASP A 683 -5.83 -21.58 -11.65
N ALA A 684 -5.52 -20.36 -12.10
CA ALA A 684 -4.16 -19.84 -12.04
C ALA A 684 -3.85 -19.22 -10.67
N LYS A 685 -2.57 -19.28 -10.27
CA LYS A 685 -2.09 -18.62 -9.06
C LYS A 685 -2.19 -17.11 -9.22
N MET A 686 -3.01 -16.48 -8.38
CA MET A 686 -3.17 -15.03 -8.36
C MET A 686 -1.84 -14.32 -8.07
N GLY A 687 -1.52 -13.37 -8.93
CA GLY A 687 -0.40 -12.44 -8.81
C GLY A 687 -0.84 -11.07 -8.28
N ALA A 688 0.13 -10.23 -7.95
CA ALA A 688 -0.16 -8.85 -7.54
C ALA A 688 -0.57 -7.98 -8.73
N ASP A 689 -0.07 -8.30 -9.94
CA ASP A 689 -0.38 -7.61 -11.22
C ASP A 689 -1.83 -7.82 -11.70
N ASP A 690 -2.51 -8.84 -11.17
CA ASP A 690 -3.89 -9.11 -11.54
C ASP A 690 -4.82 -7.97 -11.10
N PRO A 691 -5.87 -7.65 -11.87
CA PRO A 691 -6.86 -6.65 -11.48
C PRO A 691 -7.62 -7.07 -10.21
N GLU A 692 -8.46 -6.20 -9.66
CA GLU A 692 -9.25 -6.56 -8.49
C GLU A 692 -10.40 -7.51 -8.82
N VAL A 693 -11.03 -7.35 -10.00
CA VAL A 693 -12.11 -8.24 -10.48
C VAL A 693 -11.67 -8.94 -11.76
N PHE A 694 -11.32 -10.22 -11.63
CA PHE A 694 -10.81 -11.04 -12.72
C PHE A 694 -11.03 -12.54 -12.47
N GLU A 695 -11.00 -13.29 -13.57
CA GLU A 695 -10.97 -14.75 -13.61
C GLU A 695 -10.18 -15.15 -14.85
N PHE A 696 -9.43 -16.25 -14.78
CA PHE A 696 -8.66 -16.71 -15.93
C PHE A 696 -9.42 -17.72 -16.77
N PHE A 697 -9.35 -17.53 -18.08
CA PHE A 697 -9.92 -18.43 -19.07
C PHE A 697 -8.87 -18.73 -20.13
N ARG A 698 -8.81 -19.99 -20.58
CA ARG A 698 -7.91 -20.46 -21.61
C ARG A 698 -8.72 -20.98 -22.80
N HIS A 699 -8.30 -20.62 -24.00
CA HIS A 699 -8.86 -21.14 -25.23
C HIS A 699 -8.32 -22.56 -25.48
N LYS A 700 -9.21 -23.52 -25.72
CA LYS A 700 -8.89 -24.96 -25.81
C LYS A 700 -7.96 -25.31 -26.97
N GLU A 701 -8.04 -24.58 -28.08
CA GLU A 701 -7.19 -24.83 -29.27
C GLU A 701 -5.92 -23.95 -29.34
N THR A 702 -6.04 -22.64 -29.14
CA THR A 702 -4.92 -21.70 -29.29
C THR A 702 -4.04 -21.59 -28.04
N GLU A 703 -4.49 -22.14 -26.90
CA GLU A 703 -3.86 -21.98 -25.58
C GLU A 703 -3.76 -20.51 -25.11
N GLU A 704 -4.46 -19.59 -25.77
CA GLU A 704 -4.52 -18.19 -25.37
C GLU A 704 -5.22 -18.05 -24.01
N VAL A 705 -4.63 -17.26 -23.10
CA VAL A 705 -5.19 -17.01 -21.77
C VAL A 705 -5.63 -15.55 -21.65
N MET A 706 -6.83 -15.32 -21.11
CA MET A 706 -7.34 -14.00 -20.77
C MET A 706 -7.82 -13.94 -19.32
N ASN A 707 -7.84 -12.73 -18.75
CA ASN A 707 -8.23 -12.45 -17.36
C ASN A 707 -9.70 -11.96 -17.22
N SER A 708 -10.54 -12.20 -18.23
CA SER A 708 -11.94 -11.79 -18.28
C SER A 708 -12.81 -12.91 -18.84
N ASP A 709 -14.10 -12.92 -18.48
CA ASP A 709 -15.02 -13.93 -19.00
C ASP A 709 -15.29 -13.69 -20.49
N PRO A 710 -14.96 -14.65 -21.38
CA PRO A 710 -15.15 -14.49 -22.83
C PRO A 710 -16.63 -14.30 -23.20
N ARG A 711 -17.56 -14.77 -22.37
CA ARG A 711 -19.01 -14.58 -22.57
C ARG A 711 -19.48 -13.16 -22.25
N MET A 712 -18.62 -12.35 -21.62
CA MET A 712 -18.83 -10.94 -21.29
C MET A 712 -18.13 -9.98 -22.27
N LEU A 713 -17.54 -10.49 -23.36
CA LEU A 713 -16.97 -9.65 -24.41
C LEU A 713 -18.07 -8.85 -25.15
N PRO A 714 -17.75 -7.69 -25.74
CA PRO A 714 -18.74 -6.84 -26.40
C PRO A 714 -19.62 -7.57 -27.42
N ASP A 715 -19.03 -8.43 -28.26
CA ASP A 715 -19.77 -9.15 -29.29
C ASP A 715 -20.68 -10.25 -28.71
N ALA A 716 -20.21 -10.94 -27.65
CA ALA A 716 -21.03 -11.91 -26.92
C ALA A 716 -22.23 -11.24 -26.23
N LEU A 717 -22.02 -10.06 -25.64
CA LEU A 717 -23.11 -9.26 -25.04
C LEU A 717 -24.10 -8.76 -26.09
N LYS A 718 -23.63 -8.24 -27.23
CA LYS A 718 -24.51 -7.82 -28.34
C LYS A 718 -25.33 -8.99 -28.90
N ALA A 719 -24.72 -10.16 -29.05
CA ALA A 719 -25.41 -11.38 -29.49
C ALA A 719 -26.53 -11.80 -28.52
N ARG A 720 -26.43 -11.40 -27.23
CA ARG A 720 -27.46 -11.59 -26.21
C ARG A 720 -28.51 -10.46 -26.18
N GLY A 721 -28.43 -9.49 -27.09
CA GLY A 721 -29.35 -8.35 -27.16
C GLY A 721 -29.00 -7.21 -26.19
N VAL A 722 -27.79 -7.18 -25.64
CA VAL A 722 -27.34 -6.07 -24.80
C VAL A 722 -27.01 -4.86 -25.67
N GLU A 723 -27.74 -3.77 -25.48
CA GLU A 723 -27.47 -2.49 -26.16
C GLU A 723 -26.24 -1.81 -25.57
N LEU A 724 -25.11 -1.94 -26.25
CA LEU A 724 -23.86 -1.28 -25.89
C LEU A 724 -23.68 0.03 -26.66
N THR A 725 -23.19 1.05 -25.96
CA THR A 725 -22.88 2.39 -26.47
C THR A 725 -21.40 2.68 -26.27
N THR A 726 -20.80 3.43 -27.19
CA THR A 726 -19.45 3.99 -27.02
C THR A 726 -19.57 5.41 -26.45
N PHE A 727 -18.92 5.66 -25.32
CA PHE A 727 -18.86 6.97 -24.68
C PHE A 727 -17.47 7.57 -24.91
N VAL A 728 -17.40 8.83 -25.33
CA VAL A 728 -16.12 9.56 -25.49
C VAL A 728 -15.87 10.40 -24.24
N LEU A 729 -14.95 9.95 -23.39
CA LEU A 729 -14.61 10.63 -22.14
C LEU A 729 -13.55 11.69 -22.40
N GLY A 730 -13.79 12.94 -21.96
CA GLY A 730 -12.90 14.10 -22.16
C GLY A 730 -12.33 14.67 -20.88
#